data_AF-A0A817JIW0-F1
#
_entry.id   AF-A0A817JIW0-F1
#
_cell.length_a   1.000
_cell.length_b   1.000
_cell.length_c   1.000
_cell.angle_alpha   90.00
_cell.angle_beta   90.00
_cell.angle_gamma   90.00
#
_symmetry.space_group_name_H-M   'P 1'
#
loop_
_entity.id
_entity.type
_entity.pdbx_description
1 polymer ?
#
loop_
_entity_poly.entity_id
_entity_poly.type
_entity_poly.pdbx_seq_one_letter_code
_entity_poly.pdbx_strand_id
1 'polypeptide(L)'
;MFCFQHSVESLESLTYAIDRNQLTPDLNGTFPYNHIRWLDFRLNLESFVYNSKETLHAYELLYNELQQADCSNNVIRAQDAIETHMTVFKDQLSRVNIEPLINDGQHLLNMLRGNNVENENSMLKSHQQRTYPFDYFDEARKISLVMDNLRSAKERCFQLWHQKKNRLEQNLQLRLFEQDCDRLCAWIGNSRSILGPKYTDIGSSCSQAMQLLAEHEQFAKVCLNNETVIRRTQNVGDRLISSGHYATNAIKNQMNRLNDEWQSLTRLLDNRTNILTASLQFHQKADEYLVQVPTWKHLCSLTDDLTTIESMEHLERLLQQHFNLSENISRIYAQICNDGKAIIDSVAPSQQTTTDYQFDFRAGAKHILEIVQEILVNHRYLDAKWNQRKAYLQQRLSFVAFANDVQQILDWIEKHGDAFLQKNLAVGIGKSLRQAKKLDKMHTDFEMAIKNTKTNAENLIAAADNMYNEQLQQQKQSQTNNNNNQKTEEDNADKQLNQGRTKIYQLAHDLERRMREFDERVARRRYILDVNLNFHTHCEEYSDWLAQVELVWSTTGGDDDDNEIIASNCEDMLEALIEQHEGAMEACVTIEQEGQILLDYLTEVQSKITPTDTTPSPQYTHLLNLIESIRKKTNELEIIWEKRRLRVELFVQIKHFEIYSREVSHLLDIWSHELVKMQQQQQQQQQQQQQQSTNSVSSVIIPPALPLALQTLINGGTSTTRHRSHHHSSDRTTGKVDDWAQVQEHIHTRVAQVVQRGRDLLSLMEKSQDFKIKLDQQQSSSTIINESTNNSVNSTQQQALIPSPDQIRNLILVMSDREQKLSELATQQQKLILWRVQFVRLERDWNEIKIMINNFEAKLASNLTLAISLTDAEKFHRDHEDIKPFVDRICERIDILQRKTEKLSTVISNNDSSSGPSELINTLISARQKVQLQFEDRLRLINAQIIFYKSSEQVSQMLDTLEREYRTNEEIHEKLKIYNDDEIQKILADRLEQLDENKHSFLRACTVARQKSDLFHKYALRNAANLIKPEAYLKPLEQKIKSN
;
A
#
# COMPACT_ATOMS: atom_id res chain seq x y z
N MET A 1 115.62 48.19 99.46
CA MET A 1 116.99 47.94 99.96
C MET A 1 117.54 49.30 100.38
N PHE A 2 117.25 49.71 101.61
CA PHE A 2 117.79 50.96 102.17
C PHE A 2 119.09 50.59 102.91
N CYS A 3 120.24 51.07 102.41
CA CYS A 3 121.51 50.97 103.11
C CYS A 3 121.47 51.94 104.29
N PHE A 4 121.23 51.41 105.49
CA PHE A 4 121.26 52.21 106.72
C PHE A 4 122.71 52.54 107.07
N GLN A 5 123.07 53.81 106.85
CA GLN A 5 124.32 54.38 107.29
C GLN A 5 124.19 54.66 108.79
N HIS A 6 124.81 53.81 109.62
CA HIS A 6 124.83 54.03 111.06
C HIS A 6 125.94 55.02 111.41
N SER A 7 125.56 56.18 111.94
CA SER A 7 126.46 57.04 112.72
C SER A 7 126.12 56.88 114.21
N VAL A 8 127.13 56.65 115.04
CA VAL A 8 126.99 56.70 116.50
C VAL A 8 127.20 58.14 116.90
N GLU A 9 126.11 58.83 117.23
CA GLU A 9 126.14 60.21 117.71
C GLU A 9 125.86 60.26 119.22
N SER A 10 126.50 61.22 119.90
CA SER A 10 126.22 61.48 121.32
C SER A 10 124.82 62.05 121.49
N LEU A 11 124.21 61.84 122.67
CA LEU A 11 122.87 62.35 123.02
C LEU A 11 122.75 63.87 122.79
N GLU A 12 123.84 64.61 122.96
CA GLU A 12 123.91 66.05 122.72
C GLU A 12 123.85 66.43 121.24
N SER A 13 124.38 65.57 120.35
CA SER A 13 124.44 65.82 118.91
C SER A 13 123.10 65.53 118.21
N LEU A 14 122.23 64.74 118.85
CA LEU A 14 120.96 64.26 118.29
C LEU A 14 120.02 65.39 117.83
N THR A 15 120.07 66.54 118.52
CA THR A 15 119.26 67.73 118.17
C THR A 15 119.74 68.48 116.92
N TYR A 16 120.93 68.18 116.40
CA TYR A 16 121.42 68.73 115.12
C TYR A 16 121.04 67.83 113.93
N ALA A 17 120.82 66.54 114.16
CA ALA A 17 120.49 65.56 113.12
C ALA A 17 118.98 65.38 112.91
N ILE A 18 118.17 65.57 113.97
CA ILE A 18 116.72 65.39 113.94
C ILE A 18 116.05 66.62 114.52
N ASP A 19 115.02 67.13 113.84
CA ASP A 19 114.25 68.27 114.32
C ASP A 19 113.70 67.98 115.72
N ARG A 20 113.88 68.95 116.63
CA ARG A 20 113.44 68.82 118.02
C ARG A 20 111.96 68.46 118.15
N ASN A 21 111.11 68.87 117.21
CA ASN A 21 109.68 68.56 117.24
C ASN A 21 109.33 67.10 116.91
N GLN A 22 110.30 66.27 116.52
CA GLN A 22 110.15 64.82 116.31
C GLN A 22 110.81 63.99 117.42
N LEU A 23 111.55 64.63 118.33
CA LEU A 23 112.20 64.00 119.47
C LEU A 23 111.37 64.18 120.74
N THR A 24 111.30 63.16 121.61
CA THR A 24 110.62 63.29 122.91
C THR A 24 111.42 64.19 123.85
N PRO A 25 110.81 64.75 124.91
CA PRO A 25 111.52 65.61 125.87
C PRO A 25 112.73 64.94 126.52
N ASP A 26 112.67 63.62 126.70
CA ASP A 26 113.74 62.78 127.26
C ASP A 26 114.99 62.74 126.35
N LEU A 27 114.82 63.05 125.06
CA LEU A 27 115.86 63.19 124.04
C LEU A 27 116.11 64.65 123.66
N ASN A 28 115.76 65.59 124.56
CA ASN A 28 115.85 67.05 124.37
C ASN A 28 115.02 67.60 123.19
N GLY A 29 113.92 66.94 122.85
CA GLY A 29 112.94 67.43 121.88
C GLY A 29 111.67 68.02 122.50
N THR A 30 110.71 68.35 121.64
CA THR A 30 109.41 68.94 122.00
C THR A 30 108.22 68.09 121.55
N PHE A 31 108.45 66.86 121.07
CA PHE A 31 107.38 65.96 120.64
C PHE A 31 106.61 65.43 121.86
N PRO A 32 105.30 65.73 122.02
CA PRO A 32 104.53 65.30 123.17
C PRO A 32 104.19 63.82 123.08
N TYR A 33 105.08 62.96 123.57
CA TYR A 33 104.84 61.52 123.69
C TYR A 33 104.34 61.15 125.08
N ASN A 34 103.15 60.55 125.15
CA ASN A 34 102.63 59.95 126.37
C ASN A 34 102.43 58.46 126.15
N HIS A 35 103.34 57.66 126.71
CA HIS A 35 103.31 56.21 126.55
C HIS A 35 102.01 55.57 127.06
N ILE A 36 101.38 56.12 128.12
CA ILE A 36 100.12 55.61 128.68
C ILE A 36 98.97 55.84 127.70
N ARG A 37 98.84 57.06 127.15
CA ARG A 37 97.80 57.37 126.15
C ARG A 37 98.01 56.59 124.85
N TRP A 38 99.26 56.43 124.41
CA TRP A 38 99.56 55.63 123.23
C TRP A 38 99.20 54.16 123.45
N LEU A 39 99.57 53.60 124.61
CA LEU A 39 99.28 52.21 124.96
C LEU A 39 97.78 51.97 125.11
N ASP A 40 97.05 52.89 125.76
CA ASP A 40 95.59 52.84 125.88
C ASP A 40 94.89 52.96 124.52
N PHE A 41 95.33 53.89 123.67
CA PHE A 41 94.86 53.98 122.28
C PHE A 41 95.13 52.68 121.51
N ARG A 42 96.34 52.14 121.65
CA ARG A 42 96.77 50.95 120.93
C ARG A 42 95.98 49.71 121.37
N LEU A 43 95.77 49.53 122.67
CA LEU A 43 94.95 48.44 123.23
C LEU A 43 93.50 48.54 122.77
N ASN A 44 92.89 49.72 122.85
CA ASN A 44 91.52 49.94 122.38
C ASN A 44 91.40 49.75 120.87
N LEU A 45 92.41 50.18 120.09
CA LEU A 45 92.44 49.98 118.64
C LEU A 45 92.59 48.52 118.27
N GLU A 46 93.49 47.78 118.93
CA GLU A 46 93.67 46.34 118.71
C GLU A 46 92.41 45.56 119.09
N SER A 47 91.78 45.91 120.21
CA SER A 47 90.49 45.33 120.62
C SER A 47 89.38 45.63 119.60
N PHE A 48 89.24 46.89 119.16
CA PHE A 48 88.28 47.29 118.14
C PHE A 48 88.53 46.58 116.80
N VAL A 49 89.77 46.50 116.34
CA VAL A 49 90.13 45.83 115.07
C VAL A 49 89.84 44.33 115.17
N TYR A 50 90.22 43.69 116.27
CA TYR A 50 89.96 42.27 116.50
C TYR A 50 88.45 41.97 116.54
N ASN A 51 87.70 42.68 117.38
CA ASN A 51 86.27 42.48 117.54
C ASN A 51 85.47 42.87 116.27
N SER A 52 85.92 43.89 115.54
CA SER A 52 85.32 44.26 114.24
C SER A 52 85.58 43.19 113.18
N LYS A 53 86.77 42.59 113.16
CA LYS A 53 87.09 41.49 112.24
C LYS A 53 86.24 40.25 112.55
N GLU A 54 86.13 39.87 113.83
CA GLU A 54 85.26 38.78 114.28
C GLU A 54 83.80 39.03 113.89
N THR A 55 83.29 40.24 114.12
CA THR A 55 81.90 40.61 113.80
C THR A 55 81.64 40.65 112.29
N LEU A 56 82.59 41.17 111.50
CA LEU A 56 82.50 41.13 110.03
C LEU A 56 82.51 39.69 109.51
N HIS A 57 83.36 38.83 110.08
CA HIS A 57 83.40 37.42 109.73
C HIS A 57 82.09 36.71 110.11
N ALA A 58 81.51 37.02 111.27
CA ALA A 58 80.21 36.50 111.67
C ALA A 58 79.09 36.89 110.67
N TYR A 59 79.06 38.15 110.21
CA TYR A 59 78.12 38.54 109.15
C TYR A 59 78.39 37.86 107.80
N GLU A 60 79.66 37.61 107.45
CA GLU A 60 80.02 36.87 106.23
C GLU A 60 79.55 35.41 106.29
N LEU A 61 79.72 34.74 107.43
CA LEU A 61 79.17 33.40 107.67
C LEU A 61 77.64 33.39 107.55
N LEU A 62 76.96 34.31 108.23
CA LEU A 62 75.50 34.45 108.14
C LEU A 62 75.03 34.75 106.73
N TYR A 63 75.76 35.58 105.98
CA TYR A 63 75.45 35.88 104.58
C TYR A 63 75.49 34.60 103.73
N ASN A 64 76.54 33.79 103.89
CA ASN A 64 76.70 32.53 103.17
C ASN A 64 75.61 31.51 103.54
N GLU A 65 75.26 31.39 104.82
CA GLU A 65 74.18 30.51 105.28
C GLU A 65 72.81 30.96 104.74
N LEU A 66 72.51 32.27 104.77
CA LEU A 66 71.29 32.84 104.18
C LEU A 66 71.20 32.62 102.67
N GLN A 67 72.34 32.58 101.99
CA GLN A 67 72.38 32.34 100.55
C GLN A 67 71.98 30.90 100.19
N GLN A 68 72.32 29.94 101.06
CA GLN A 68 72.01 28.50 100.91
C GLN A 68 70.56 28.13 101.28
N ALA A 69 69.75 29.05 101.81
CA ALA A 69 68.33 28.79 102.04
C ALA A 69 67.58 28.58 100.72
N ASP A 70 67.22 27.32 100.43
CA ASP A 70 66.66 26.88 99.16
C ASP A 70 65.13 26.73 99.19
N CYS A 71 64.52 26.91 98.02
CA CYS A 71 63.10 26.65 97.81
C CYS A 71 62.80 25.15 97.84
N SER A 72 61.70 24.77 98.48
CA SER A 72 61.28 23.38 98.56
C SER A 72 60.26 22.99 97.48
N ASN A 73 60.17 21.69 97.22
CA ASN A 73 59.21 21.09 96.31
C ASN A 73 58.01 20.45 97.03
N ASN A 74 57.93 20.61 98.35
CA ASN A 74 56.88 20.02 99.18
C ASN A 74 56.32 21.07 100.13
N VAL A 75 54.99 21.10 100.32
CA VAL A 75 54.29 22.07 101.20
C VAL A 75 54.85 22.08 102.61
N ILE A 76 55.01 20.90 103.23
CA ILE A 76 55.50 20.77 104.62
C ILE A 76 56.90 21.34 104.72
N ARG A 77 57.80 20.92 103.81
CA ARG A 77 59.19 21.40 103.81
C ARG A 77 59.32 22.88 103.43
N ALA A 78 58.43 23.41 102.59
CA ALA A 78 58.39 24.84 102.26
C ALA A 78 57.93 25.66 103.48
N GLN A 79 56.97 25.13 104.24
CA GLN A 79 56.49 25.71 105.49
C GLN A 79 57.58 25.70 106.57
N ASP A 80 58.25 24.56 106.77
CA ASP A 80 59.38 24.45 107.70
C ASP A 80 60.51 25.41 107.31
N ALA A 81 60.79 25.56 106.02
CA ALA A 81 61.84 26.45 105.52
C ALA A 81 61.53 27.94 105.81
N ILE A 82 60.30 28.41 105.58
CA ILE A 82 59.94 29.80 105.93
C ILE A 82 59.89 30.01 107.43
N GLU A 83 59.42 29.03 108.21
CA GLU A 83 59.37 29.11 109.67
C GLU A 83 60.79 29.19 110.26
N THR A 84 61.69 28.32 109.81
CA THR A 84 63.11 28.34 110.19
C THR A 84 63.76 29.68 109.82
N HIS A 85 63.46 30.22 108.62
CA HIS A 85 63.97 31.52 108.18
C HIS A 85 63.47 32.70 109.01
N MET A 86 62.21 32.65 109.44
CA MET A 86 61.58 33.67 110.26
C MET A 86 61.99 33.63 111.74
N THR A 87 62.39 32.47 112.24
CA THR A 87 62.72 32.25 113.65
C THR A 87 64.23 32.20 113.87
N VAL A 88 64.92 31.22 113.29
CA VAL A 88 66.35 30.93 113.52
C VAL A 88 67.22 32.02 112.92
N PHE A 89 67.12 32.27 111.61
CA PHE A 89 67.97 33.26 110.96
C PHE A 89 67.69 34.69 111.42
N LYS A 90 66.42 35.00 111.77
CA LYS A 90 66.06 36.29 112.34
C LYS A 90 66.67 36.51 113.74
N ASP A 91 66.67 35.47 114.58
CA ASP A 91 67.31 35.50 115.91
C ASP A 91 68.83 35.57 115.81
N GLN A 92 69.44 34.84 114.88
CA GLN A 92 70.90 34.94 114.64
C GLN A 92 71.31 36.35 114.17
N LEU A 93 70.55 36.98 113.27
CA LEU A 93 70.80 38.34 112.80
C LEU A 93 70.64 39.41 113.90
N SER A 94 69.72 39.20 114.86
CA SER A 94 69.51 40.14 115.97
C SER A 94 70.58 40.03 117.06
N ARG A 95 71.19 38.85 117.24
CA ARG A 95 72.26 38.60 118.24
C ARG A 95 73.58 39.29 117.89
N VAL A 96 73.90 39.44 116.60
CA VAL A 96 75.12 40.14 116.18
C VAL A 96 74.89 41.65 116.30
N ASN A 97 75.39 42.25 117.40
CA ASN A 97 75.21 43.66 117.69
C ASN A 97 76.48 44.47 117.36
N ILE A 98 76.37 45.35 116.35
CA ILE A 98 77.47 46.25 115.98
C ILE A 98 77.56 47.51 116.84
N GLU A 99 76.53 47.86 117.60
CA GLU A 99 76.46 49.15 118.32
C GLU A 99 77.63 49.38 119.30
N PRO A 100 78.06 48.38 120.10
CA PRO A 100 79.25 48.53 120.95
C PRO A 100 80.51 48.87 120.14
N LEU A 101 80.70 48.21 118.99
CA LEU A 101 81.86 48.44 118.13
C LEU A 101 81.80 49.78 117.42
N ILE A 102 80.62 50.23 117.01
CA ILE A 102 80.44 51.58 116.47
C ILE A 102 80.80 52.62 117.55
N ASN A 103 80.41 52.40 118.81
CA ASN A 103 80.77 53.27 119.92
C ASN A 103 82.28 53.23 120.21
N ASP A 104 82.90 52.06 120.20
CA ASP A 104 84.36 51.90 120.39
C ASP A 104 85.14 52.60 119.27
N GLY A 105 84.71 52.46 118.01
CA GLY A 105 85.28 53.15 116.86
C GLY A 105 85.15 54.67 116.97
N GLN A 106 83.99 55.17 117.44
CA GLN A 106 83.80 56.60 117.73
C GLN A 106 84.69 57.09 118.89
N HIS A 107 84.84 56.29 119.94
CA HIS A 107 85.72 56.59 121.06
C HIS A 107 87.19 56.69 120.61
N LEU A 108 87.66 55.73 119.79
CA LEU A 108 88.99 55.77 119.19
C LEU A 108 89.21 56.99 118.30
N LEU A 109 88.21 57.35 117.50
CA LEU A 109 88.25 58.59 116.74
C LEU A 109 88.34 59.80 117.67
N ASN A 110 87.60 59.86 118.77
CA ASN A 110 87.71 60.98 119.71
C ASN A 110 89.09 61.05 120.39
N MET A 111 89.70 59.92 120.73
CA MET A 111 91.06 59.87 121.28
C MET A 111 92.12 60.43 120.31
N LEU A 112 92.01 60.13 119.01
CA LEU A 112 92.91 60.65 117.97
C LEU A 112 92.82 62.18 117.80
N ARG A 113 91.74 62.82 118.26
CA ARG A 113 91.59 64.28 118.22
C ARG A 113 92.40 65.00 119.31
N GLY A 114 92.78 64.29 120.38
CA GLY A 114 93.56 64.83 121.51
C GLY A 114 92.75 65.72 122.47
N ASN A 115 92.76 65.39 123.77
CA ASN A 115 92.15 66.22 124.82
C ASN A 115 92.98 67.48 125.10
N ASN A 116 92.74 68.57 124.35
CA ASN A 116 93.00 69.94 124.83
C ASN A 116 91.77 70.37 125.64
N VAL A 117 91.81 70.13 126.95
CA VAL A 117 90.87 70.71 127.90
C VAL A 117 91.63 71.82 128.63
N GLU A 118 91.08 73.04 128.55
CA GLU A 118 91.46 74.29 129.23
C GLU A 118 92.46 75.23 128.52
N ASN A 119 91.99 75.96 127.49
CA ASN A 119 91.78 77.42 127.63
C ASN A 119 91.04 78.00 126.41
N GLU A 120 89.97 78.76 126.71
CA GLU A 120 89.08 79.42 125.75
C GLU A 120 89.67 80.69 125.13
N ASN A 121 89.07 81.09 124.00
CA ASN A 121 89.18 82.36 123.28
C ASN A 121 90.30 82.51 122.23
N SER A 122 89.98 82.16 120.98
CA SER A 122 90.13 83.14 119.88
C SER A 122 89.27 82.74 118.68
N MET A 123 88.41 83.66 118.28
CA MET A 123 87.85 83.72 116.93
C MET A 123 88.96 83.72 115.88
N LEU A 124 88.88 82.85 114.86
CA LEU A 124 88.74 83.22 113.44
C LEU A 124 88.66 81.96 112.58
N LYS A 125 87.69 81.97 111.65
CA LYS A 125 87.35 80.89 110.73
C LYS A 125 88.29 80.83 109.53
N SER A 126 88.30 79.63 108.93
CA SER A 126 88.73 79.28 107.56
C SER A 126 90.22 79.02 107.36
N HIS A 127 90.60 77.74 107.39
CA HIS A 127 91.06 76.95 106.24
C HIS A 127 91.49 75.56 106.75
N GLN A 128 90.74 74.52 106.35
CA GLN A 128 91.13 73.10 106.34
C GLN A 128 91.99 72.62 107.53
N GLN A 129 91.49 72.81 108.75
CA GLN A 129 92.11 72.23 109.94
C GLN A 129 91.68 70.78 110.05
N ARG A 130 92.50 69.88 109.49
CA ARG A 130 92.84 68.58 110.06
C ARG A 130 92.13 68.31 111.40
N THR A 131 90.99 67.60 111.40
CA THR A 131 90.31 67.16 112.63
C THR A 131 91.22 66.26 113.48
N TYR A 132 92.23 65.70 112.83
CA TYR A 132 93.27 64.83 113.36
C TYR A 132 94.62 65.39 112.93
N PRO A 133 95.64 65.43 113.81
CA PRO A 133 97.02 65.75 113.40
C PRO A 133 97.43 64.93 112.16
N PHE A 134 98.34 65.46 111.30
CA PHE A 134 98.66 64.85 110.00
C PHE A 134 98.96 63.36 110.10
N ASP A 135 99.71 63.01 111.13
CA ASP A 135 100.25 61.68 111.36
C ASP A 135 99.18 60.65 111.78
N TYR A 136 97.94 61.09 112.04
CA TYR A 136 96.82 60.22 112.46
C TYR A 136 95.62 60.24 111.49
N PHE A 137 95.72 60.97 110.38
CA PHE A 137 94.63 61.08 109.41
C PHE A 137 94.29 59.74 108.75
N ASP A 138 95.30 58.95 108.40
CA ASP A 138 95.12 57.65 107.78
C ASP A 138 94.50 56.63 108.75
N GLU A 139 94.89 56.67 110.03
CA GLU A 139 94.34 55.82 111.09
C GLU A 139 92.86 56.14 111.34
N ALA A 140 92.49 57.41 111.40
CA ALA A 140 91.08 57.84 111.54
C ALA A 140 90.22 57.40 110.35
N ARG A 141 90.76 57.48 109.12
CA ARG A 141 90.08 57.00 107.91
C ARG A 141 89.87 55.49 107.95
N LYS A 142 90.88 54.71 108.36
CA LYS A 142 90.79 53.25 108.49
C LYS A 142 89.74 52.84 109.52
N ILE A 143 89.68 53.51 110.68
CA ILE A 143 88.65 53.24 111.71
C ILE A 143 87.24 53.53 111.16
N SER A 144 87.06 54.65 110.46
CA SER A 144 85.78 55.01 109.84
C SER A 144 85.36 54.00 108.77
N LEU A 145 86.30 53.56 107.93
CA LEU A 145 86.06 52.54 106.91
C LEU A 145 85.59 51.19 107.52
N VAL A 146 86.16 50.78 108.65
CA VAL A 146 85.73 49.55 109.36
C VAL A 146 84.31 49.69 109.89
N MET A 147 83.94 50.85 110.46
CA MET A 147 82.58 51.11 110.91
C MET A 147 81.56 51.10 109.75
N ASP A 148 81.90 51.68 108.60
CA ASP A 148 81.05 51.66 107.40
C ASP A 148 80.91 50.26 106.82
N ASN A 149 81.99 49.46 106.86
CA ASN A 149 81.96 48.05 106.48
C ASN A 149 81.04 47.23 107.40
N LEU A 150 81.07 47.46 108.71
CA LEU A 150 80.16 46.80 109.66
C LEU A 150 78.69 47.14 109.38
N ARG A 151 78.39 48.42 109.13
CA ARG A 151 77.04 48.87 108.76
C ARG A 151 76.57 48.24 107.45
N SER A 152 77.44 48.21 106.44
CA SER A 152 77.16 47.65 105.12
C SER A 152 77.05 46.12 105.14
N ALA A 153 77.83 45.42 105.98
CA ALA A 153 77.71 43.98 106.18
C ALA A 153 76.35 43.63 106.82
N LYS A 154 75.96 44.35 107.89
CA LYS A 154 74.63 44.22 108.51
C LYS A 154 73.51 44.45 107.49
N GLU A 155 73.53 45.59 106.81
CA GLU A 155 72.47 45.96 105.84
C GLU A 155 72.34 44.93 104.72
N ARG A 156 73.46 44.44 104.16
CA ARG A 156 73.44 43.38 103.13
C ARG A 156 72.78 42.09 103.61
N CYS A 157 73.09 41.64 104.83
CA CYS A 157 72.48 40.43 105.39
C CYS A 157 70.98 40.61 105.63
N PHE A 158 70.54 41.77 106.15
CA PHE A 158 69.11 42.07 106.33
C PHE A 158 68.36 42.17 105.00
N GLN A 159 68.94 42.81 103.99
CA GLN A 159 68.37 42.87 102.64
C GLN A 159 68.24 41.47 102.03
N LEU A 160 69.29 40.65 102.11
CA LEU A 160 69.24 39.26 101.64
C LEU A 160 68.19 38.44 102.40
N TRP A 161 68.10 38.60 103.72
CA TRP A 161 67.08 37.95 104.54
C TRP A 161 65.67 38.31 104.08
N HIS A 162 65.37 39.59 103.83
CA HIS A 162 64.07 40.04 103.32
C HIS A 162 63.76 39.48 101.92
N GLN A 163 64.73 39.49 101.01
CA GLN A 163 64.57 38.92 99.68
C GLN A 163 64.31 37.41 99.73
N LYS A 164 65.05 36.69 100.58
CA LYS A 164 64.87 35.24 100.79
C LYS A 164 63.54 34.93 101.46
N LYS A 165 63.11 35.72 102.43
CA LYS A 165 61.79 35.61 103.05
C LYS A 165 60.68 35.69 102.00
N ASN A 166 60.68 36.73 101.16
CA ASN A 166 59.69 36.89 100.09
C ASN A 166 59.73 35.72 99.10
N ARG A 167 60.93 35.22 98.77
CA ARG A 167 61.10 34.06 97.87
C ARG A 167 60.54 32.77 98.48
N LEU A 168 60.76 32.52 99.77
CA LEU A 168 60.26 31.35 100.49
C LEU A 168 58.75 31.42 100.71
N GLU A 169 58.19 32.60 101.01
CA GLU A 169 56.73 32.81 101.08
C GLU A 169 56.06 32.52 99.73
N GLN A 170 56.63 33.03 98.63
CA GLN A 170 56.17 32.72 97.28
C GLN A 170 56.33 31.21 96.97
N ASN A 171 57.40 30.55 97.43
CA ASN A 171 57.55 29.11 97.24
C ASN A 171 56.45 28.32 97.95
N LEU A 172 56.09 28.67 99.19
CA LEU A 172 54.98 28.05 99.90
C LEU A 172 53.63 28.30 99.19
N GLN A 173 53.39 29.53 98.72
CA GLN A 173 52.18 29.87 97.95
C GLN A 173 52.04 29.02 96.68
N LEU A 174 53.13 28.83 95.93
CA LEU A 174 53.15 27.96 94.76
C LEU A 174 52.78 26.51 95.13
N ARG A 175 53.37 25.94 96.20
CA ARG A 175 53.11 24.55 96.59
C ARG A 175 51.69 24.32 97.07
N LEU A 176 51.12 25.28 97.81
CA LEU A 176 49.70 25.24 98.20
C LEU A 176 48.78 25.31 96.97
N PHE A 177 49.10 26.20 96.02
CA PHE A 177 48.33 26.32 94.79
C PHE A 177 48.39 25.06 93.92
N GLU A 178 49.58 24.49 93.73
CA GLU A 178 49.76 23.22 93.01
C GLU A 178 48.99 22.08 93.68
N GLN A 179 49.04 21.97 95.01
CA GLN A 179 48.28 20.98 95.78
C GLN A 179 46.76 21.12 95.57
N ASP A 180 46.23 22.34 95.59
CA ASP A 180 44.81 22.61 95.32
C ASP A 180 44.42 22.20 93.89
N CYS A 181 45.25 22.55 92.91
CA CYS A 181 45.02 22.15 91.52
C CYS A 181 45.11 20.63 91.32
N ASP A 182 46.09 19.95 91.91
CA ASP A 182 46.21 18.49 91.81
C ASP A 182 45.05 17.77 92.51
N ARG A 183 44.58 18.28 93.64
CA ARG A 183 43.38 17.77 94.32
C ARG A 183 42.14 17.89 93.42
N LEU A 184 41.96 19.02 92.75
CA LEU A 184 40.85 19.23 91.83
C LEU A 184 40.98 18.36 90.57
N CYS A 185 42.18 18.24 89.99
CA CYS A 185 42.44 17.33 88.87
C CYS A 185 42.16 15.87 89.25
N ALA A 186 42.57 15.43 90.45
CA ALA A 186 42.25 14.09 90.95
C ALA A 186 40.75 13.88 91.13
N TRP A 187 40.02 14.89 91.61
CA TRP A 187 38.56 14.85 91.70
C TRP A 187 37.89 14.79 90.32
N ILE A 188 38.37 15.56 89.33
CA ILE A 188 37.90 15.49 87.93
C ILE A 188 38.15 14.08 87.37
N GLY A 189 39.35 13.53 87.59
CA GLY A 189 39.70 12.17 87.17
C GLY A 189 38.80 11.10 87.79
N ASN A 190 38.51 11.20 89.09
CA ASN A 190 37.57 10.31 89.77
C ASN A 190 36.14 10.45 89.19
N SER A 191 35.70 11.67 88.92
CA SER A 191 34.39 11.93 88.31
C SER A 191 34.27 11.30 86.92
N ARG A 192 35.33 11.38 86.10
CA ARG A 192 35.39 10.64 84.82
C ARG A 192 35.37 9.13 85.01
N SER A 193 36.06 8.61 86.02
CA SER A 193 36.05 7.16 86.32
C SER A 193 34.66 6.66 86.71
N ILE A 194 33.85 7.48 87.38
CA ILE A 194 32.46 7.16 87.72
C ILE A 194 31.58 7.22 86.45
N LEU A 195 31.81 8.22 85.59
CA LEU A 195 31.04 8.42 84.36
C LEU A 195 31.32 7.34 83.30
N GLY A 196 32.58 6.93 83.14
CA GLY A 196 33.06 6.07 82.06
C GLY A 196 32.24 4.79 81.82
N PRO A 197 32.04 3.93 82.84
CA PRO A 197 31.29 2.68 82.69
C PRO A 197 29.83 2.87 82.25
N LYS A 198 29.22 4.02 82.60
CA LYS A 198 27.84 4.34 82.25
C LYS A 198 27.73 5.13 80.93
N TYR A 199 28.83 5.70 80.42
CA TYR A 199 28.81 6.71 79.36
C TYR A 199 28.23 6.21 78.03
N THR A 200 28.38 4.93 77.71
CA THR A 200 27.92 4.32 76.47
C THR A 200 26.49 3.76 76.56
N ASP A 201 25.93 3.67 77.76
CA ASP A 201 24.57 3.19 77.96
C ASP A 201 23.58 4.32 77.64
N ILE A 202 22.73 4.06 76.63
CA ILE A 202 21.68 4.95 76.13
C ILE A 202 20.26 4.43 76.43
N GLY A 203 20.15 3.28 77.11
CA GLY A 203 18.88 2.63 77.43
C GLY A 203 18.28 1.80 76.28
N SER A 204 17.57 0.72 76.63
CA SER A 204 16.88 -0.16 75.67
C SER A 204 15.36 0.02 75.60
N SER A 205 14.84 1.06 76.25
CA SER A 205 13.42 1.42 76.26
C SER A 205 13.22 2.86 76.68
N CYS A 206 12.03 3.42 76.44
CA CYS A 206 11.66 4.75 76.91
C CYS A 206 11.86 4.91 78.43
N SER A 207 11.43 3.90 79.21
CA SER A 207 11.56 3.91 80.67
C SER A 207 13.03 3.93 81.12
N GLN A 208 13.87 3.08 80.53
CA GLN A 208 15.28 3.01 80.88
C GLN A 208 16.05 4.27 80.44
N ALA A 209 15.78 4.80 79.25
CA ALA A 209 16.39 6.05 78.77
C ALA A 209 16.02 7.23 79.69
N MET A 210 14.77 7.29 80.16
CA MET A 210 14.31 8.30 81.12
C MET A 210 15.05 8.18 82.46
N GLN A 211 15.20 6.97 82.99
CA GLN A 211 15.95 6.74 84.23
C GLN A 211 17.42 7.14 84.08
N LEU A 212 18.08 6.73 83.00
CA LEU A 212 19.48 7.06 82.72
C LEU A 212 19.70 8.57 82.59
N LEU A 213 18.77 9.28 81.92
CA LEU A 213 18.82 10.73 81.82
C LEU A 213 18.70 11.39 83.21
N ALA A 214 17.76 10.95 84.04
CA ALA A 214 17.59 11.49 85.40
C ALA A 214 18.81 11.23 86.30
N GLU A 215 19.39 10.02 86.24
CA GLU A 215 20.63 9.70 86.95
C GLU A 215 21.80 10.58 86.49
N HIS A 216 21.94 10.77 85.16
CA HIS A 216 22.97 11.61 84.56
C HIS A 216 22.81 13.07 84.94
N GLU A 217 21.61 13.63 84.90
CA GLU A 217 21.34 15.02 85.29
C GLU A 217 21.72 15.27 86.75
N GLN A 218 21.42 14.33 87.65
CA GLN A 218 21.79 14.44 89.05
C GLN A 218 23.32 14.41 89.22
N PHE A 219 24.01 13.54 88.50
CA PHE A 219 25.47 13.49 88.50
C PHE A 219 26.11 14.76 87.90
N ALA A 220 25.57 15.27 86.80
CA ALA A 220 26.02 16.50 86.16
C ALA A 220 25.86 17.71 87.10
N LYS A 221 24.74 17.80 87.83
CA LYS A 221 24.55 18.83 88.88
C LYS A 221 25.63 18.75 89.96
N VAL A 222 25.96 17.55 90.45
CA VAL A 222 27.06 17.36 91.42
C VAL A 222 28.38 17.85 90.85
N CYS A 223 28.67 17.58 89.57
CA CYS A 223 29.89 18.04 88.93
C CYS A 223 29.93 19.57 88.78
N LEU A 224 28.86 20.18 88.26
CA LEU A 224 28.74 21.62 88.03
C LEU A 224 28.80 22.44 89.32
N ASN A 225 28.33 21.91 90.45
CA ASN A 225 28.47 22.59 91.74
C ASN A 225 29.94 22.86 92.11
N ASN A 226 30.88 22.01 91.67
CA ASN A 226 32.31 22.19 91.90
C ASN A 226 32.99 23.18 90.95
N GLU A 227 32.29 23.66 89.91
CA GLU A 227 32.79 24.72 89.03
C GLU A 227 33.18 25.97 89.82
N THR A 228 32.40 26.29 90.86
CA THR A 228 32.67 27.44 91.73
C THR A 228 34.01 27.32 92.45
N VAL A 229 34.40 26.11 92.86
CA VAL A 229 35.68 25.82 93.51
C VAL A 229 36.82 25.94 92.49
N ILE A 230 36.65 25.36 91.31
CA ILE A 230 37.62 25.46 90.21
C ILE A 230 37.87 26.92 89.83
N ARG A 231 36.81 27.72 89.66
CA ARG A 231 36.91 29.15 89.34
C ARG A 231 37.60 29.94 90.46
N ARG A 232 37.32 29.62 91.72
CA ARG A 232 38.01 30.25 92.86
C ARG A 232 39.51 29.94 92.85
N THR A 233 39.90 28.70 92.54
CA THR A 233 41.30 28.30 92.42
C THR A 233 41.97 29.02 91.24
N GLN A 234 41.33 29.10 90.08
CA GLN A 234 41.83 29.90 88.94
C GLN A 234 42.08 31.37 89.34
N ASN A 235 41.13 32.00 90.06
CA ASN A 235 41.29 33.36 90.56
C ASN A 235 42.44 33.51 91.57
N VAL A 236 42.77 32.46 92.34
CA VAL A 236 43.97 32.46 93.21
C VAL A 236 45.22 32.51 92.34
N GLY A 237 45.30 31.69 91.29
CA GLY A 237 46.40 31.71 90.34
C GLY A 237 46.59 33.07 89.66
N ASP A 238 45.50 33.68 89.18
CA ASP A 238 45.51 35.03 88.58
C ASP A 238 46.07 36.09 89.53
N ARG A 239 45.69 36.03 90.82
CA ARG A 239 46.21 36.95 91.84
C ARG A 239 47.70 36.75 92.11
N LEU A 240 48.17 35.50 92.16
CA LEU A 240 49.60 35.20 92.32
C LEU A 240 50.41 35.69 91.12
N ILE A 241 49.88 35.57 89.90
CA ILE A 241 50.53 36.11 88.70
C ILE A 241 50.58 37.64 88.76
N SER A 242 49.44 38.27 89.10
CA SER A 242 49.31 39.74 89.15
C SER A 242 50.19 40.39 90.23
N SER A 243 50.55 39.67 91.30
CA SER A 243 51.44 40.15 92.35
C SER A 243 52.94 40.06 92.00
N GLY A 244 53.30 39.59 90.81
CA GLY A 244 54.69 39.48 90.35
C GLY A 244 55.42 38.26 90.94
N HIS A 245 54.72 37.15 91.17
CA HIS A 245 55.30 35.94 91.72
C HIS A 245 56.39 35.34 90.82
N TYR A 246 57.48 34.86 91.42
CA TYR A 246 58.65 34.35 90.70
C TYR A 246 58.38 33.15 89.77
N ALA A 247 57.28 32.42 89.98
CA ALA A 247 56.96 31.16 89.32
C ALA A 247 55.76 31.28 88.37
N THR A 248 55.52 32.47 87.82
CA THR A 248 54.37 32.80 86.97
C THR A 248 54.10 31.75 85.88
N ASN A 249 55.13 31.22 85.21
CA ASN A 249 54.94 30.21 84.16
C ASN A 249 54.44 28.86 84.70
N ALA A 250 54.91 28.42 85.87
CA ALA A 250 54.44 27.19 86.50
C ALA A 250 52.97 27.32 86.94
N ILE A 251 52.60 28.46 87.52
CA ILE A 251 51.22 28.77 87.91
C ILE A 251 50.30 28.74 86.69
N LYS A 252 50.68 29.41 85.58
CA LYS A 252 49.92 29.38 84.32
C LYS A 252 49.76 27.97 83.76
N ASN A 253 50.82 27.16 83.76
CA ASN A 253 50.75 25.78 83.27
C ASN A 253 49.76 24.94 84.10
N GLN A 254 49.78 25.08 85.42
CA GLN A 254 48.86 24.35 86.30
C GLN A 254 47.42 24.85 86.18
N MET A 255 47.21 26.16 85.99
CA MET A 255 45.90 26.76 85.68
C MET A 255 45.33 26.21 84.38
N ASN A 256 46.13 26.22 83.30
CA ASN A 256 45.72 25.72 82.00
C ASN A 256 45.37 24.23 82.08
N ARG A 257 46.22 23.40 82.71
CA ARG A 257 45.94 21.98 82.93
C ARG A 257 44.60 21.76 83.66
N LEU A 258 44.36 22.46 84.76
CA LEU A 258 43.09 22.34 85.50
C LEU A 258 41.89 22.75 84.64
N ASN A 259 42.02 23.83 83.87
CA ASN A 259 40.95 24.32 83.00
C ASN A 259 40.67 23.34 81.83
N ASP A 260 41.71 22.79 81.20
CA ASP A 260 41.57 21.84 80.11
C ASP A 260 40.90 20.54 80.58
N GLU A 261 41.30 20.05 81.76
CA GLU A 261 40.66 18.90 82.41
C GLU A 261 39.18 19.18 82.73
N TRP A 262 38.87 20.37 83.22
CA TRP A 262 37.49 20.78 83.50
C TRP A 262 36.64 20.85 82.22
N GLN A 263 37.11 21.57 81.20
CA GLN A 263 36.40 21.70 79.93
C GLN A 263 36.17 20.35 79.25
N SER A 264 37.15 19.45 79.32
CA SER A 264 37.02 18.08 78.82
C SER A 264 35.90 17.31 79.55
N LEU A 265 35.80 17.41 80.88
CA LEU A 265 34.69 16.79 81.64
C LEU A 265 33.33 17.42 81.28
N THR A 266 33.24 18.74 81.17
CA THR A 266 31.99 19.43 80.80
C THR A 266 31.49 19.01 79.42
N ARG A 267 32.38 18.90 78.42
CA ARG A 267 32.02 18.41 77.08
C ARG A 267 31.45 16.99 77.11
N LEU A 268 32.02 16.10 77.93
CA LEU A 268 31.49 14.74 78.10
C LEU A 268 30.10 14.77 78.76
N LEU A 269 29.90 15.59 79.78
CA LEU A 269 28.59 15.73 80.43
C LEU A 269 27.53 16.23 79.45
N ASP A 270 27.83 17.29 78.69
CA ASP A 270 26.90 17.89 77.73
C ASP A 270 26.57 16.93 76.57
N ASN A 271 27.59 16.25 76.03
CA ASN A 271 27.38 15.28 74.95
C ASN A 271 26.47 14.12 75.41
N ARG A 272 26.72 13.57 76.61
CA ARG A 272 25.87 12.53 77.17
C ARG A 272 24.44 13.01 77.43
N THR A 273 24.23 14.26 77.87
CA THR A 273 22.89 14.85 78.00
C THR A 273 22.16 14.85 76.65
N ASN A 274 22.84 15.27 75.58
CA ASN A 274 22.26 15.29 74.24
C ASN A 274 21.90 13.89 73.75
N ILE A 275 22.80 12.92 73.91
CA ILE A 275 22.58 11.52 73.49
C ILE A 275 21.40 10.90 74.26
N LEU A 276 21.33 11.06 75.59
CA LEU A 276 20.24 10.48 76.40
C LEU A 276 18.90 11.16 76.13
N THR A 277 18.89 12.49 75.90
CA THR A 277 17.68 13.21 75.52
C THR A 277 17.16 12.75 74.17
N ALA A 278 18.05 12.60 73.18
CA ALA A 278 17.70 12.07 71.87
C ALA A 278 17.20 10.62 71.95
N SER A 279 17.87 9.77 72.75
CA SER A 279 17.46 8.38 72.99
C SER A 279 16.04 8.30 73.58
N LEU A 280 15.73 9.12 74.59
CA LEU A 280 14.41 9.19 75.18
C LEU A 280 13.34 9.57 74.14
N GLN A 281 13.58 10.62 73.35
CA GLN A 281 12.64 11.07 72.31
C GLN A 281 12.41 10.01 71.23
N PHE A 282 13.48 9.33 70.80
CA PHE A 282 13.39 8.24 69.84
C PHE A 282 12.50 7.11 70.37
N HIS A 283 12.78 6.62 71.58
CA HIS A 283 12.03 5.52 72.19
C HIS A 283 10.55 5.88 72.41
N GLN A 284 10.25 7.10 72.86
CA GLN A 284 8.86 7.57 73.02
C GLN A 284 8.07 7.49 71.71
N LYS A 285 8.61 8.04 70.62
CA LYS A 285 7.94 8.02 69.32
C LYS A 285 7.88 6.62 68.71
N ALA A 286 8.91 5.80 68.91
CA ALA A 286 8.93 4.42 68.46
C ALA A 286 7.82 3.60 69.14
N ASP A 287 7.67 3.72 70.47
CA ASP A 287 6.61 3.07 71.24
C ASP A 287 5.21 3.54 70.77
N GLU A 288 5.02 4.86 70.61
CA GLU A 288 3.77 5.42 70.10
C GLU A 288 3.41 4.88 68.71
N TYR A 289 4.38 4.76 67.81
CA TYR A 289 4.17 4.19 66.47
C TYR A 289 3.77 2.72 66.56
N LEU A 290 4.52 1.90 67.29
CA LEU A 290 4.29 0.46 67.38
C LEU A 290 2.94 0.11 68.02
N VAL A 291 2.48 0.90 69.00
CA VAL A 291 1.14 0.76 69.61
C VAL A 291 0.01 0.99 68.59
N GLN A 292 0.20 1.89 67.61
CA GLN A 292 -0.82 2.22 66.60
C GLN A 292 -0.84 1.24 65.42
N VAL A 293 0.24 0.48 65.19
CA VAL A 293 0.34 -0.46 64.06
C VAL A 293 -0.86 -1.41 63.95
N PRO A 294 -1.36 -2.08 65.02
CA PRO A 294 -2.51 -2.97 64.91
C PRO A 294 -3.79 -2.26 64.41
N THR A 295 -4.04 -1.05 64.91
CA THR A 295 -5.16 -0.21 64.47
C THR A 295 -5.03 0.16 63.01
N TRP A 296 -3.84 0.58 62.57
CA TRP A 296 -3.59 0.89 61.16
C TRP A 296 -3.70 -0.33 60.26
N LYS A 297 -3.26 -1.52 60.72
CA LYS A 297 -3.44 -2.78 59.98
C LYS A 297 -4.92 -3.07 59.73
N HIS A 298 -5.77 -2.85 60.72
CA HIS A 298 -7.23 -3.01 60.58
C HIS A 298 -7.85 -1.93 59.66
N LEU A 299 -7.45 -0.66 59.79
CA LEU A 299 -7.95 0.41 58.91
C LEU A 299 -7.49 0.25 57.46
N CYS A 300 -6.35 -0.40 57.21
CA CYS A 300 -5.85 -0.68 55.87
C CYS A 300 -6.37 -2.02 55.29
N SER A 301 -6.94 -2.91 56.10
CA SER A 301 -7.46 -4.19 55.60
C SER A 301 -8.74 -4.03 54.79
N LEU A 302 -8.95 -4.94 53.84
CA LEU A 302 -10.14 -5.04 52.99
C LEU A 302 -11.31 -5.72 53.73
N THR A 303 -11.61 -5.30 54.95
CA THR A 303 -12.63 -5.93 55.81
C THR A 303 -14.04 -5.39 55.58
N ASP A 304 -14.15 -4.18 55.04
CA ASP A 304 -15.44 -3.57 54.71
C ASP A 304 -15.89 -4.06 53.33
N ASP A 305 -17.17 -4.43 53.18
CA ASP A 305 -17.73 -4.87 51.90
C ASP A 305 -17.96 -3.65 50.98
N LEU A 306 -16.86 -3.06 50.52
CA LEU A 306 -16.78 -1.86 49.67
C LEU A 306 -17.51 -2.05 48.33
N THR A 307 -17.87 -3.30 47.97
CA THR A 307 -18.68 -3.65 46.80
C THR A 307 -20.11 -3.09 46.84
N THR A 308 -20.61 -2.76 48.04
CA THR A 308 -21.99 -2.28 48.25
C THR A 308 -22.14 -0.76 48.12
N ILE A 309 -21.02 -0.03 48.05
CA ILE A 309 -21.05 1.43 47.95
C ILE A 309 -21.28 1.82 46.49
N GLU A 310 -22.41 2.47 46.23
CA GLU A 310 -22.80 2.99 44.91
C GLU A 310 -22.73 4.52 44.83
N SER A 311 -22.49 5.21 45.96
CA SER A 311 -22.35 6.66 46.00
C SER A 311 -20.91 7.07 45.66
N MET A 312 -20.77 7.85 44.59
CA MET A 312 -19.51 8.46 44.14
C MET A 312 -18.88 9.33 45.23
N GLU A 313 -19.68 10.23 45.84
CA GLU A 313 -19.23 11.14 46.90
C GLU A 313 -18.74 10.39 48.14
N HIS A 314 -19.37 9.25 48.48
CA HIS A 314 -18.91 8.43 49.60
C HIS A 314 -17.53 7.81 49.32
N LEU A 315 -17.32 7.28 48.10
CA LEU A 315 -16.04 6.68 47.71
C LEU A 315 -14.90 7.71 47.66
N GLU A 316 -15.16 8.93 47.19
CA GLU A 316 -14.20 10.04 47.21
C GLU A 316 -13.80 10.44 48.63
N ARG A 317 -14.78 10.55 49.54
CA ARG A 317 -14.51 10.82 50.97
C ARG A 317 -13.67 9.71 51.61
N LEU A 318 -13.98 8.45 51.33
CA LEU A 318 -13.17 7.32 51.82
C LEU A 318 -11.75 7.35 51.26
N LEU A 319 -11.58 7.68 49.97
CA LEU A 319 -10.27 7.82 49.35
C LEU A 319 -9.45 8.96 49.99
N GLN A 320 -10.09 10.08 50.34
CA GLN A 320 -9.43 11.21 50.99
C GLN A 320 -9.06 10.88 52.45
N GLN A 321 -9.99 10.27 53.21
CA GLN A 321 -9.72 9.80 54.57
C GLN A 321 -8.58 8.79 54.61
N HIS A 322 -8.55 7.90 53.61
CA HIS A 322 -7.41 7.08 53.32
C HIS A 322 -6.22 8.03 53.08
N PHE A 323 -6.07 8.73 51.97
CA PHE A 323 -4.88 9.58 51.70
C PHE A 323 -4.26 10.32 52.92
N ASN A 324 -5.07 11.01 53.72
CA ASN A 324 -4.61 11.70 54.93
C ASN A 324 -3.98 10.78 56.00
N LEU A 325 -4.52 9.58 56.20
CA LEU A 325 -4.00 8.61 57.15
C LEU A 325 -2.61 8.09 56.73
N SER A 326 -2.36 7.77 55.45
CA SER A 326 -1.02 7.33 55.05
C SER A 326 0.02 8.43 55.15
N GLU A 327 -0.33 9.66 54.76
CA GLU A 327 0.58 10.79 54.89
C GLU A 327 1.00 10.99 56.35
N ASN A 328 0.05 10.89 57.28
CA ASN A 328 0.33 10.97 58.70
C ASN A 328 1.26 9.84 59.18
N ILE A 329 1.01 8.58 58.77
CA ILE A 329 1.85 7.43 59.14
C ILE A 329 3.27 7.61 58.59
N SER A 330 3.43 7.97 57.31
CA SER A 330 4.73 8.20 56.67
C SER A 330 5.51 9.35 57.31
N ARG A 331 4.82 10.42 57.73
CA ARG A 331 5.44 11.52 58.47
C ARG A 331 6.00 11.08 59.81
N ILE A 332 5.25 10.31 60.60
CA ILE A 332 5.71 9.78 61.90
C ILE A 332 6.90 8.83 61.70
N TYR A 333 6.80 7.93 60.71
CA TYR A 333 7.89 7.02 60.33
C TYR A 333 9.19 7.79 60.00
N ALA A 334 9.10 8.81 59.14
CA ALA A 334 10.26 9.62 58.76
C ALA A 334 10.90 10.34 59.95
N GLN A 335 10.10 10.86 60.88
CA GLN A 335 10.61 11.49 62.10
C GLN A 335 11.40 10.49 62.96
N ILE A 336 10.88 9.28 63.19
CA ILE A 336 11.56 8.25 63.98
C ILE A 336 12.89 7.83 63.33
N CYS A 337 12.91 7.67 62.00
CA CYS A 337 14.15 7.36 61.28
C CYS A 337 15.19 8.50 61.38
N ASN A 338 14.75 9.75 61.31
CA ASN A 338 15.64 10.90 61.48
C ASN A 338 16.20 10.99 62.90
N ASP A 339 15.37 10.74 63.91
CA ASP A 339 15.79 10.74 65.32
C ASP A 339 16.79 9.60 65.58
N GLY A 340 16.51 8.39 65.08
CA GLY A 340 17.42 7.25 65.17
C GLY A 340 18.76 7.50 64.48
N LYS A 341 18.74 8.16 63.31
CA LYS A 341 19.95 8.58 62.60
C LYS A 341 20.73 9.64 63.38
N ALA A 342 20.06 10.64 63.96
CA ALA A 342 20.72 11.68 64.75
C ALA A 342 21.48 11.10 65.96
N ILE A 343 20.91 10.09 66.62
CA ILE A 343 21.59 9.35 67.69
C ILE A 343 22.83 8.63 67.14
N ILE A 344 22.70 7.88 66.04
CA ILE A 344 23.83 7.16 65.43
C ILE A 344 24.95 8.12 65.00
N ASP A 345 24.61 9.26 64.42
CA ASP A 345 25.56 10.28 63.97
C ASP A 345 26.29 10.92 65.18
N SER A 346 25.57 11.21 66.27
CA SER A 346 26.16 11.76 67.52
C SER A 346 27.13 10.80 68.23
N VAL A 347 26.97 9.52 67.92
CA VAL A 347 27.71 8.41 68.51
C VAL A 347 28.85 7.93 67.59
N ALA A 348 28.88 8.38 66.34
CA ALA A 348 29.82 7.93 65.33
C ALA A 348 31.29 8.34 65.64
N PRO A 349 32.28 7.49 65.29
CA PRO A 349 33.69 7.72 65.63
C PRO A 349 34.27 9.03 65.07
N SER A 350 33.73 9.52 63.95
CA SER A 350 34.19 10.72 63.25
C SER A 350 33.98 12.02 64.05
N GLN A 351 33.00 12.05 64.96
CA GLN A 351 32.66 13.21 65.78
C GLN A 351 33.37 13.22 67.15
N GLN A 352 34.02 12.13 67.55
CA GLN A 352 34.67 11.96 68.86
C GLN A 352 36.15 12.42 68.91
N THR A 353 36.65 13.11 67.87
CA THR A 353 38.09 13.35 67.60
C THR A 353 38.82 14.35 68.51
N THR A 354 38.23 14.77 69.64
CA THR A 354 38.80 15.82 70.49
C THR A 354 39.18 15.38 71.91
N THR A 355 39.00 14.11 72.26
CA THR A 355 39.30 13.59 73.61
C THR A 355 40.06 12.27 73.53
N ASP A 356 41.07 12.07 74.39
CA ASP A 356 41.86 10.83 74.58
C ASP A 356 41.02 9.57 74.93
N TYR A 357 39.69 9.69 75.02
CA TYR A 357 38.76 8.63 75.42
C TYR A 357 37.90 8.20 74.24
N GLN A 358 38.12 6.98 73.75
CA GLN A 358 37.26 6.33 72.76
C GLN A 358 36.18 5.51 73.48
N PHE A 359 34.90 5.87 73.29
CA PHE A 359 33.76 5.19 73.90
C PHE A 359 33.07 4.26 72.89
N ASP A 360 32.85 2.99 73.25
CA ASP A 360 32.20 2.02 72.37
C ASP A 360 30.68 1.97 72.58
N PHE A 361 29.94 2.57 71.64
CA PHE A 361 28.49 2.59 71.64
C PHE A 361 27.85 1.56 70.70
N ARG A 362 28.61 0.57 70.19
CA ARG A 362 28.08 -0.42 69.23
C ARG A 362 26.81 -1.11 69.70
N ALA A 363 26.70 -1.45 70.98
CA ALA A 363 25.51 -2.09 71.55
C ALA A 363 24.28 -1.19 71.47
N GLY A 364 24.40 0.09 71.86
CA GLY A 364 23.32 1.07 71.77
C GLY A 364 22.92 1.35 70.32
N ALA A 365 23.89 1.58 69.43
CA ALA A 365 23.63 1.81 68.01
C ALA A 365 22.93 0.61 67.34
N LYS A 366 23.34 -0.62 67.66
CA LYS A 366 22.68 -1.84 67.17
C LYS A 366 21.22 -1.90 67.61
N HIS A 367 20.94 -1.59 68.87
CA HIS A 367 19.58 -1.61 69.40
C HIS A 367 18.66 -0.57 68.72
N ILE A 368 19.13 0.66 68.50
CA ILE A 368 18.40 1.68 67.74
C ILE A 368 18.10 1.17 66.32
N LEU A 369 19.07 0.55 65.65
CA LEU A 369 18.88 -0.02 64.32
C LEU A 369 17.86 -1.17 64.31
N GLU A 370 17.85 -2.04 65.31
CA GLU A 370 16.87 -3.13 65.44
C GLU A 370 15.43 -2.59 65.53
N ILE A 371 15.19 -1.54 66.33
CA ILE A 371 13.88 -0.88 66.43
C ILE A 371 13.50 -0.21 65.10
N VAL A 372 14.42 0.53 64.48
CA VAL A 372 14.16 1.16 63.17
C VAL A 372 13.83 0.11 62.11
N GLN A 373 14.47 -1.05 62.14
CA GLN A 373 14.17 -2.17 61.25
C GLN A 373 12.77 -2.74 61.51
N GLU A 374 12.38 -2.96 62.76
CA GLU A 374 11.02 -3.41 63.10
C GLU A 374 9.95 -2.43 62.59
N ILE A 375 10.15 -1.14 62.83
CA ILE A 375 9.28 -0.07 62.35
C ILE A 375 9.23 -0.04 60.82
N LEU A 376 10.37 -0.18 60.14
CA LEU A 376 10.44 -0.26 58.68
C LEU A 376 9.65 -1.46 58.13
N VAL A 377 9.75 -2.63 58.75
CA VAL A 377 9.00 -3.83 58.34
C VAL A 377 7.49 -3.58 58.46
N ASN A 378 7.04 -3.04 59.60
CA ASN A 378 5.64 -2.68 59.78
C ASN A 378 5.19 -1.58 58.81
N HIS A 379 6.01 -0.57 58.55
CA HIS A 379 5.72 0.51 57.61
C HIS A 379 5.55 -0.01 56.18
N ARG A 380 6.47 -0.87 55.71
CA ARG A 380 6.35 -1.52 54.39
C ARG A 380 5.10 -2.38 54.26
N TYR A 381 4.74 -3.11 55.32
CA TYR A 381 3.49 -3.87 55.33
C TYR A 381 2.26 -2.95 55.20
N LEU A 382 2.22 -1.88 55.99
CA LEU A 382 1.13 -0.91 55.95
C LEU A 382 1.05 -0.22 54.59
N ASP A 383 2.17 0.19 54.02
CA ASP A 383 2.25 0.80 52.69
C ASP A 383 1.80 -0.17 51.57
N ALA A 384 2.11 -1.47 51.69
CA ALA A 384 1.59 -2.47 50.76
C ALA A 384 0.06 -2.61 50.85
N LYS A 385 -0.49 -2.78 52.07
CA LYS A 385 -1.94 -2.89 52.29
C LYS A 385 -2.67 -1.60 51.92
N TRP A 386 -2.05 -0.45 52.17
CA TRP A 386 -2.49 0.86 51.74
C TRP A 386 -2.71 0.92 50.23
N ASN A 387 -1.65 0.67 49.47
CA ASN A 387 -1.68 0.79 48.02
C ASN A 387 -2.72 -0.18 47.43
N GLN A 388 -2.89 -1.35 48.04
CA GLN A 388 -3.96 -2.30 47.70
C GLN A 388 -5.37 -1.71 47.93
N ARG A 389 -5.68 -1.21 49.14
CA ARG A 389 -7.00 -0.61 49.46
C ARG A 389 -7.28 0.64 48.63
N LYS A 390 -6.27 1.48 48.39
CA LYS A 390 -6.37 2.66 47.51
C LYS A 390 -6.75 2.26 46.09
N ALA A 391 -6.04 1.30 45.49
CA ALA A 391 -6.34 0.82 44.14
C ALA A 391 -7.78 0.29 44.06
N TYR A 392 -8.21 -0.48 45.06
CA TYR A 392 -9.59 -0.98 45.12
C TYR A 392 -10.64 0.14 45.18
N LEU A 393 -10.45 1.13 46.05
CA LEU A 393 -11.36 2.28 46.16
C LEU A 393 -11.44 3.08 44.85
N GLN A 394 -10.30 3.29 44.17
CA GLN A 394 -10.25 3.97 42.87
C GLN A 394 -10.97 3.18 41.78
N GLN A 395 -10.74 1.86 41.71
CA GLN A 395 -11.44 0.98 40.79
C GLN A 395 -12.96 1.02 41.04
N ARG A 396 -13.40 0.96 42.29
CA ARG A 396 -14.83 1.03 42.63
C ARG A 396 -15.42 2.39 42.25
N LEU A 397 -14.71 3.49 42.51
CA LEU A 397 -15.13 4.84 42.12
C LEU A 397 -15.27 4.96 40.60
N SER A 398 -14.29 4.47 39.84
CA SER A 398 -14.33 4.47 38.38
C SER A 398 -15.49 3.63 37.83
N PHE A 399 -15.77 2.47 38.44
CA PHE A 399 -16.93 1.64 38.09
C PHE A 399 -18.25 2.37 38.30
N VAL A 400 -18.43 3.01 39.46
CA VAL A 400 -19.65 3.77 39.78
C VAL A 400 -19.82 4.95 38.83
N ALA A 401 -18.75 5.67 38.51
CA ALA A 401 -18.76 6.75 37.52
C ALA A 401 -19.22 6.24 36.15
N PHE A 402 -18.59 5.17 35.67
CA PHE A 402 -18.95 4.51 34.41
C PHE A 402 -20.40 4.06 34.38
N ALA A 403 -20.89 3.40 35.44
CA ALA A 403 -22.27 2.94 35.52
C ALA A 403 -23.28 4.11 35.46
N ASN A 404 -22.99 5.22 36.14
CA ASN A 404 -23.82 6.42 36.08
C ASN A 404 -23.84 7.04 34.68
N ASP A 405 -22.69 7.09 33.99
CA ASP A 405 -22.60 7.64 32.63
C ASP A 405 -23.32 6.76 31.61
N VAL A 406 -23.19 5.44 31.72
CA VAL A 406 -23.96 4.48 30.91
C VAL A 406 -25.45 4.70 31.12
N GLN A 407 -25.89 4.83 32.37
CA GLN A 407 -27.30 5.06 32.67
C GLN A 407 -27.82 6.38 32.10
N GLN A 408 -27.02 7.46 32.13
CA GLN A 408 -27.38 8.73 31.52
C GLN A 408 -27.65 8.61 30.00
N ILE A 409 -26.83 7.83 29.29
CA ILE A 409 -27.04 7.59 27.85
C ILE A 409 -28.30 6.75 27.62
N LEU A 410 -28.49 5.67 28.39
CA LEU A 410 -29.67 4.82 28.29
C LEU A 410 -30.97 5.62 28.54
N ASP A 411 -30.99 6.43 29.59
CA ASP A 411 -32.09 7.34 29.91
C ASP A 411 -32.34 8.34 28.79
N TRP A 412 -31.30 8.86 28.15
CA TRP A 412 -31.44 9.78 27.03
C TRP A 412 -32.04 9.09 25.81
N ILE A 413 -31.57 7.88 25.48
CA ILE A 413 -32.10 7.08 24.37
C ILE A 413 -33.58 6.79 24.61
N GLU A 414 -33.98 6.43 25.83
CA GLU A 414 -35.38 6.15 26.15
C GLU A 414 -36.26 7.42 26.12
N LYS A 415 -35.86 8.47 26.85
CA LYS A 415 -36.69 9.67 27.05
C LYS A 415 -36.72 10.61 25.85
N HIS A 416 -35.64 10.68 25.07
CA HIS A 416 -35.53 11.61 23.93
C HIS A 416 -35.47 10.86 22.60
N GLY A 417 -34.66 9.82 22.51
CA GLY A 417 -34.44 9.06 21.26
C GLY A 417 -35.69 8.30 20.81
N ASP A 418 -36.13 7.33 21.60
CA ASP A 418 -37.31 6.49 21.33
C ASP A 418 -38.57 7.32 21.27
N ALA A 419 -38.74 8.28 22.19
CA ALA A 419 -39.89 9.17 22.18
C ALA A 419 -40.00 9.95 20.86
N PHE A 420 -38.88 10.43 20.30
CA PHE A 420 -38.87 11.07 18.98
C PHE A 420 -39.27 10.09 17.88
N LEU A 421 -38.65 8.89 17.84
CA LEU A 421 -38.94 7.88 16.82
C LEU A 421 -40.40 7.43 16.86
N GLN A 422 -40.95 7.17 18.05
CA GLN A 422 -42.33 6.72 18.25
C GLN A 422 -43.34 7.81 17.87
N LYS A 423 -43.09 9.07 18.27
CA LYS A 423 -43.95 10.20 17.88
C LYS A 423 -43.98 10.38 16.36
N ASN A 424 -42.83 10.29 15.71
CA ASN A 424 -42.73 10.48 14.26
C ASN A 424 -43.14 9.22 13.46
N LEU A 425 -43.19 8.05 14.09
CA LEU A 425 -43.78 6.84 13.52
C LEU A 425 -45.28 7.02 13.27
N ALA A 426 -46.00 7.63 14.23
CA ALA A 426 -47.44 7.90 14.12
C ALA A 426 -47.79 9.03 13.11
N VAL A 427 -46.89 10.00 12.93
CA VAL A 427 -47.05 11.06 11.91
C VAL A 427 -46.86 10.49 10.48
N GLY A 428 -46.14 9.38 10.35
CA GLY A 428 -45.89 8.68 9.09
C GLY A 428 -44.85 9.38 8.21
N ILE A 429 -45.03 9.26 6.89
CA ILE A 429 -44.10 9.77 5.86
C ILE A 429 -44.61 11.05 5.17
N GLY A 430 -45.87 11.43 5.37
CA GLY A 430 -46.50 12.58 4.71
C GLY A 430 -47.17 12.22 3.39
N LYS A 431 -47.96 13.15 2.83
CA LYS A 431 -48.75 12.94 1.60
C LYS A 431 -48.40 13.89 0.45
N SER A 432 -47.33 14.66 0.59
CA SER A 432 -46.94 15.66 -0.41
C SER A 432 -45.44 15.91 -0.32
N LEU A 433 -44.85 16.38 -1.42
CA LEU A 433 -43.43 16.74 -1.45
C LEU A 433 -43.08 17.76 -0.35
N ARG A 434 -43.95 18.73 -0.10
CA ARG A 434 -43.77 19.72 0.97
C ARG A 434 -43.73 19.10 2.37
N GLN A 435 -44.57 18.10 2.63
CA GLN A 435 -44.58 17.39 3.91
C GLN A 435 -43.37 16.46 4.05
N ALA A 436 -43.00 15.75 2.97
CA ALA A 436 -41.80 14.90 2.92
C ALA A 436 -40.54 15.70 3.25
N LYS A 437 -40.33 16.85 2.59
CA LYS A 437 -39.21 17.79 2.86
C LYS A 437 -39.18 18.26 4.31
N LYS A 438 -40.34 18.50 4.92
CA LYS A 438 -40.41 18.93 6.33
C LYS A 438 -39.99 17.81 7.28
N LEU A 439 -40.46 16.58 7.05
CA LEU A 439 -40.15 15.42 7.88
C LEU A 439 -38.68 15.00 7.75
N ASP A 440 -38.12 15.07 6.54
CA ASP A 440 -36.69 14.88 6.28
C ASP A 440 -35.83 15.89 7.07
N LYS A 441 -36.17 17.19 6.98
CA LYS A 441 -35.45 18.22 7.75
C LYS A 441 -35.52 17.97 9.25
N MET A 442 -36.70 17.65 9.79
CA MET A 442 -36.86 17.34 11.22
C MET A 442 -36.03 16.13 11.66
N HIS A 443 -35.91 15.10 10.81
CA HIS A 443 -35.09 13.93 11.09
C HIS A 443 -33.59 14.24 10.99
N THR A 444 -33.19 15.08 10.04
CA THR A 444 -31.82 15.59 9.90
C THR A 444 -31.37 16.39 11.13
N ASP A 445 -32.23 17.29 11.63
CA ASP A 445 -31.97 18.05 12.85
C ASP A 445 -31.83 17.13 14.08
N PHE A 446 -32.60 16.03 14.13
CA PHE A 446 -32.51 15.03 15.17
C PHE A 446 -31.23 14.17 15.09
N GLU A 447 -30.80 13.76 13.90
CA GLU A 447 -29.53 13.06 13.71
C GLU A 447 -28.33 13.90 14.16
N MET A 448 -28.36 15.22 13.90
CA MET A 448 -27.36 16.15 14.42
C MET A 448 -27.34 16.18 15.95
N ALA A 449 -28.52 16.10 16.60
CA ALA A 449 -28.62 16.06 18.06
C ALA A 449 -28.12 14.73 18.67
N ILE A 450 -28.28 13.59 17.98
CA ILE A 450 -27.81 12.27 18.44
C ILE A 450 -26.29 12.10 18.35
N LYS A 451 -25.63 12.80 17.42
CA LYS A 451 -24.20 12.62 17.13
C LYS A 451 -23.31 12.63 18.39
N ASN A 452 -23.57 13.56 19.31
CA ASN A 452 -22.85 13.65 20.58
C ASN A 452 -23.10 12.42 21.48
N THR A 453 -24.36 11.96 21.57
CA THR A 453 -24.72 10.76 22.34
C THR A 453 -24.00 9.52 21.79
N LYS A 454 -23.90 9.41 20.45
CA LYS A 454 -23.18 8.31 19.80
C LYS A 454 -21.70 8.29 20.13
N THR A 455 -21.03 9.44 19.98
CA THR A 455 -19.62 9.56 20.35
C THR A 455 -19.39 9.29 21.85
N ASN A 456 -20.30 9.74 22.71
CA ASN A 456 -20.21 9.45 24.15
C ASN A 456 -20.36 7.94 24.44
N ALA A 457 -21.28 7.25 23.76
CA ALA A 457 -21.45 5.81 23.92
C ALA A 457 -20.20 5.04 23.46
N GLU A 458 -19.62 5.40 22.30
CA GLU A 458 -18.36 4.82 21.80
C GLU A 458 -17.21 5.04 22.78
N ASN A 459 -17.09 6.25 23.34
CA ASN A 459 -16.08 6.57 24.34
C ASN A 459 -16.25 5.76 25.64
N LEU A 460 -17.49 5.55 26.11
CA LEU A 460 -17.76 4.73 27.29
C LEU A 460 -17.44 3.26 27.04
N ILE A 461 -17.76 2.72 25.87
CA ILE A 461 -17.40 1.34 25.49
C ILE A 461 -15.86 1.19 25.47
N ALA A 462 -15.14 2.14 24.88
CA ALA A 462 -13.67 2.14 24.91
C ALA A 462 -13.11 2.31 26.34
N ALA A 463 -13.77 3.11 27.19
CA ALA A 463 -13.40 3.26 28.59
C ALA A 463 -13.57 1.94 29.36
N ALA A 464 -14.62 1.17 29.09
CA ALA A 464 -14.83 -0.15 29.68
C ALA A 464 -13.68 -1.13 29.36
N ASP A 465 -13.22 -1.15 28.10
CA ASP A 465 -12.07 -1.98 27.69
C ASP A 465 -10.78 -1.55 28.39
N ASN A 466 -10.54 -0.25 28.52
CA ASN A 466 -9.38 0.28 29.23
C ASN A 466 -9.41 -0.08 30.73
N MET A 467 -10.55 0.12 31.39
CA MET A 467 -10.74 -0.25 32.80
C MET A 467 -10.53 -1.75 33.04
N TYR A 468 -10.95 -2.59 32.09
CA TYR A 468 -10.69 -4.02 32.15
C TYR A 468 -9.20 -4.35 32.05
N ASN A 469 -8.51 -3.76 31.06
CA ASN A 469 -7.10 -3.98 30.83
C ASN A 469 -6.24 -3.51 32.01
N GLU A 470 -6.58 -2.37 32.60
CA GLU A 470 -5.91 -1.84 33.80
C GLU A 470 -6.09 -2.80 35.00
N GLN A 471 -7.31 -3.28 35.25
CA GLN A 471 -7.55 -4.26 36.32
C GLN A 471 -6.79 -5.58 36.07
N LEU A 472 -6.68 -6.02 34.82
CA LEU A 472 -5.92 -7.22 34.45
C LEU A 472 -4.40 -7.04 34.67
N GLN A 473 -3.86 -5.86 34.37
CA GLN A 473 -2.45 -5.54 34.63
C GLN A 473 -2.14 -5.50 36.13
N GLN A 474 -3.00 -4.88 36.94
CA GLN A 474 -2.83 -4.82 38.40
C GLN A 474 -2.88 -6.21 39.05
N GLN A 475 -3.73 -7.11 38.53
CA GLN A 475 -3.77 -8.51 38.97
C GLN A 475 -2.45 -9.25 38.66
N LYS A 476 -1.90 -9.08 37.45
CA LYS A 476 -0.61 -9.67 37.07
C LYS A 476 0.55 -9.16 37.93
N GLN A 477 0.58 -7.86 38.24
CA GLN A 477 1.61 -7.27 39.10
C GLN A 477 1.54 -7.82 40.54
N SER A 478 0.34 -8.05 41.06
CA SER A 478 0.12 -8.64 42.38
C SER A 478 0.60 -10.10 42.45
N GLN A 479 0.39 -10.89 41.38
CA GLN A 479 0.84 -12.28 41.29
C GLN A 479 2.37 -12.44 41.14
N THR A 480 3.07 -11.43 40.62
CA THR A 480 4.53 -11.53 40.40
C THR A 480 5.35 -11.33 41.67
N ASN A 481 4.77 -10.71 42.71
CA ASN A 481 5.47 -10.37 43.96
C ASN A 481 5.31 -11.39 45.10
N ASN A 482 4.52 -12.46 44.93
CA ASN A 482 4.21 -13.40 46.02
C ASN A 482 4.84 -14.79 45.83
N ASN A 483 6.05 -14.93 46.37
CA ASN A 483 6.55 -16.22 46.83
C ASN A 483 6.28 -16.37 48.34
N ASN A 484 5.32 -17.25 48.65
CA ASN A 484 5.00 -17.86 49.96
C ASN A 484 3.96 -17.17 50.88
N ASN A 485 2.88 -17.92 51.14
CA ASN A 485 2.08 -17.96 52.39
C ASN A 485 1.04 -16.88 52.73
N GLN A 486 0.21 -16.40 51.79
CA GLN A 486 -1.03 -15.66 52.13
C GLN A 486 -2.23 -15.98 51.21
N LYS A 487 -2.59 -17.27 51.10
CA LYS A 487 -3.57 -17.77 50.12
C LYS A 487 -5.03 -17.35 50.36
N THR A 488 -5.44 -17.09 51.60
CA THR A 488 -6.89 -16.98 51.95
C THR A 488 -7.50 -15.59 51.80
N GLU A 489 -6.72 -14.52 51.96
CA GLU A 489 -7.20 -13.13 51.74
C GLU A 489 -7.16 -12.74 50.26
N GLU A 490 -6.18 -13.24 49.50
CA GLU A 490 -6.07 -13.02 48.04
C GLU A 490 -7.26 -13.62 47.28
N ASP A 491 -7.71 -14.83 47.67
CA ASP A 491 -8.83 -15.52 47.02
C ASP A 491 -10.15 -14.73 47.09
N ASN A 492 -10.36 -13.93 48.15
CA ASN A 492 -11.57 -13.09 48.28
C ASN A 492 -11.45 -11.78 47.50
N ALA A 493 -10.27 -11.15 47.51
CA ALA A 493 -10.02 -9.94 46.71
C ALA A 493 -10.11 -10.24 45.20
N ASP A 494 -9.52 -11.36 44.75
CA ASP A 494 -9.59 -11.80 43.35
C ASP A 494 -11.03 -12.12 42.91
N LYS A 495 -11.85 -12.72 43.78
CA LYS A 495 -13.28 -12.95 43.50
C LYS A 495 -14.06 -11.64 43.36
N GLN A 496 -13.83 -10.66 44.23
CA GLN A 496 -14.50 -9.36 44.17
C GLN A 496 -14.10 -8.56 42.92
N LEU A 497 -12.81 -8.57 42.57
CA LEU A 497 -12.30 -7.98 41.32
C LEU A 497 -12.92 -8.66 40.08
N ASN A 498 -13.00 -10.00 40.07
CA ASN A 498 -13.63 -10.75 38.98
C ASN A 498 -15.10 -10.39 38.80
N GLN A 499 -15.85 -10.25 39.90
CA GLN A 499 -17.25 -9.84 39.85
C GLN A 499 -17.42 -8.40 39.33
N GLY A 500 -16.53 -7.47 39.71
CA GLY A 500 -16.50 -6.11 39.18
C GLY A 500 -16.29 -6.08 37.66
N ARG A 501 -15.34 -6.87 37.14
CA ARG A 501 -15.06 -7.00 35.70
C ARG A 501 -16.26 -7.48 34.90
N THR A 502 -16.94 -8.51 35.38
CA THR A 502 -18.13 -9.04 34.72
C THR A 502 -19.23 -7.99 34.62
N LYS A 503 -19.43 -7.18 35.67
CA LYS A 503 -20.42 -6.09 35.67
C LYS A 503 -20.07 -4.97 34.69
N ILE A 504 -18.79 -4.61 34.54
CA ILE A 504 -18.34 -3.61 33.55
C ILE A 504 -18.71 -4.06 32.13
N TYR A 505 -18.37 -5.30 31.77
CA TYR A 505 -18.72 -5.83 30.45
C TYR A 505 -20.22 -5.96 30.23
N GLN A 506 -20.98 -6.37 31.24
CA GLN A 506 -22.43 -6.44 31.14
C GLN A 506 -23.02 -5.06 30.81
N LEU A 507 -22.63 -4.02 31.53
CA LEU A 507 -23.10 -2.66 31.27
C LEU A 507 -22.64 -2.12 29.91
N ALA A 508 -21.38 -2.35 29.52
CA ALA A 508 -20.87 -1.93 28.22
C ALA A 508 -21.60 -2.64 27.07
N HIS A 509 -21.83 -3.94 27.20
CA HIS A 509 -22.54 -4.73 26.20
C HIS A 509 -24.03 -4.36 26.11
N ASP A 510 -24.67 -4.10 27.26
CA ASP A 510 -26.04 -3.60 27.29
C ASP A 510 -26.16 -2.23 26.62
N LEU A 511 -25.21 -1.31 26.87
CA LEU A 511 -25.13 -0.03 26.17
C LEU A 511 -24.92 -0.22 24.67
N GLU A 512 -23.96 -1.04 24.26
CA GLU A 512 -23.64 -1.29 22.85
C GLU A 512 -24.85 -1.87 22.11
N ARG A 513 -25.48 -2.91 22.68
CA ARG A 513 -26.69 -3.51 22.13
C ARG A 513 -27.79 -2.47 21.97
N ARG A 514 -28.05 -1.70 23.04
CA ARG A 514 -29.14 -0.71 23.03
C ARG A 514 -28.90 0.44 22.06
N MET A 515 -27.64 0.87 21.92
CA MET A 515 -27.23 1.90 20.98
C MET A 515 -27.34 1.41 19.53
N ARG A 516 -26.93 0.16 19.26
CA ARG A 516 -27.06 -0.46 17.94
C ARG A 516 -28.51 -0.56 17.48
N GLU A 517 -29.40 -1.05 18.34
CA GLU A 517 -30.85 -1.12 18.07
C GLU A 517 -31.49 0.25 17.86
N PHE A 518 -30.96 1.30 18.51
CA PHE A 518 -31.40 2.67 18.30
C PHE A 518 -30.92 3.21 16.94
N ASP A 519 -29.62 3.06 16.64
CA ASP A 519 -29.00 3.49 15.38
C ASP A 519 -29.66 2.83 14.18
N GLU A 520 -29.94 1.53 14.23
CA GLU A 520 -30.65 0.80 13.17
C GLU A 520 -32.04 1.39 12.91
N ARG A 521 -32.79 1.76 13.96
CA ARG A 521 -34.11 2.39 13.80
C ARG A 521 -34.02 3.81 13.24
N VAL A 522 -33.01 4.58 13.64
CA VAL A 522 -32.74 5.93 13.10
C VAL A 522 -32.39 5.84 11.61
N ALA A 523 -31.45 4.95 11.24
CA ALA A 523 -31.02 4.73 9.86
C ALA A 523 -32.16 4.21 8.98
N ARG A 524 -32.96 3.28 9.50
CA ARG A 524 -34.14 2.77 8.81
C ARG A 524 -35.14 3.88 8.51
N ARG A 525 -35.38 4.79 9.45
CA ARG A 525 -36.28 5.93 9.23
C ARG A 525 -35.71 6.90 8.19
N ARG A 526 -34.40 7.19 8.22
CA ARG A 526 -33.72 8.02 7.21
C ARG A 526 -33.94 7.46 5.81
N TYR A 527 -33.64 6.18 5.60
CA TYR A 527 -33.83 5.51 4.31
C TYR A 527 -35.26 5.67 3.78
N ILE A 528 -36.28 5.47 4.62
CA ILE A 528 -37.67 5.63 4.24
C ILE A 528 -38.03 7.08 3.89
N LEU A 529 -37.49 8.06 4.61
CA LEU A 529 -37.71 9.48 4.31
C LEU A 529 -37.05 9.89 2.99
N ASP A 530 -35.86 9.35 2.68
CA ASP A 530 -35.16 9.59 1.42
C ASP A 530 -35.95 9.00 0.23
N VAL A 531 -36.40 7.75 0.34
CA VAL A 531 -37.25 7.11 -0.68
C VAL A 531 -38.56 7.88 -0.88
N ASN A 532 -39.17 8.38 0.20
CA ASN A 532 -40.39 9.17 0.13
C ASN A 532 -40.17 10.55 -0.51
N LEU A 533 -39.02 11.18 -0.28
CA LEU A 533 -38.65 12.43 -0.92
C LEU A 533 -38.45 12.21 -2.43
N ASN A 534 -37.73 11.15 -2.81
CA ASN A 534 -37.51 10.77 -4.20
C ASN A 534 -38.84 10.45 -4.90
N PHE A 535 -39.67 9.58 -4.31
CA PHE A 535 -40.97 9.21 -4.86
C PHE A 535 -41.81 10.43 -5.20
N HIS A 536 -41.98 11.36 -4.25
CA HIS A 536 -42.78 12.57 -4.50
C HIS A 536 -42.13 13.52 -5.51
N THR A 537 -40.81 13.59 -5.56
CA THR A 537 -40.08 14.41 -6.54
C THR A 537 -40.25 13.83 -7.95
N HIS A 538 -39.96 12.54 -8.12
CA HIS A 538 -40.14 11.82 -9.37
C HIS A 538 -41.60 11.85 -9.84
N CYS A 539 -42.58 11.73 -8.94
CA CYS A 539 -43.99 11.83 -9.31
C CYS A 539 -44.38 13.22 -9.86
N GLU A 540 -43.89 14.31 -9.27
CA GLU A 540 -44.11 15.68 -9.77
C GLU A 540 -43.39 15.89 -11.11
N GLU A 541 -42.09 15.57 -11.18
CA GLU A 541 -41.28 15.72 -12.39
C GLU A 541 -41.81 14.90 -13.57
N TYR A 542 -42.19 13.64 -13.32
CA TYR A 542 -42.77 12.78 -14.35
C TYR A 542 -44.15 13.27 -14.78
N SER A 543 -45.00 13.73 -13.85
CA SER A 543 -46.31 14.30 -14.20
C SER A 543 -46.19 15.56 -15.05
N ASP A 544 -45.23 16.44 -14.73
CA ASP A 544 -44.95 17.64 -15.50
C ASP A 544 -44.38 17.31 -16.89
N TRP A 545 -43.47 16.33 -16.97
CA TRP A 545 -42.95 15.82 -18.23
C TRP A 545 -44.06 15.21 -19.10
N LEU A 546 -44.91 14.35 -18.55
CA LEU A 546 -46.05 13.76 -19.26
C LEU A 546 -46.98 14.85 -19.80
N ALA A 547 -47.28 15.89 -19.01
CA ALA A 547 -48.12 17.00 -19.45
C ALA A 547 -47.48 17.78 -20.62
N GLN A 548 -46.16 17.97 -20.59
CA GLN A 548 -45.42 18.61 -21.68
C GLN A 548 -45.45 17.77 -22.96
N VAL A 549 -45.28 16.46 -22.84
CA VAL A 549 -45.33 15.51 -23.94
C VAL A 549 -46.73 15.43 -24.56
N GLU A 550 -47.78 15.34 -23.74
CA GLU A 550 -49.18 15.41 -24.16
C GLU A 550 -49.47 16.71 -24.92
N LEU A 551 -48.93 17.85 -24.46
CA LEU A 551 -49.09 19.14 -25.12
C LEU A 551 -48.37 19.18 -26.49
N VAL A 552 -47.13 18.71 -26.57
CA VAL A 552 -46.38 18.64 -27.84
C VAL A 552 -47.08 17.69 -28.82
N TRP A 553 -47.61 16.57 -28.35
CA TRP A 553 -48.28 15.60 -29.21
C TRP A 553 -49.69 16.02 -29.62
N SER A 554 -50.44 16.70 -28.76
CA SER A 554 -51.75 17.24 -29.14
C SER A 554 -51.65 18.40 -30.14
N THR A 555 -50.59 19.21 -30.07
CA THR A 555 -50.35 20.31 -31.02
C THR A 555 -49.77 19.87 -32.36
N THR A 556 -48.96 18.81 -32.39
CA THR A 556 -48.43 18.18 -33.62
C THR A 556 -49.35 17.10 -34.22
N GLY A 557 -50.50 16.82 -33.60
CA GLY A 557 -51.40 15.73 -33.97
C GLY A 557 -52.58 16.10 -34.86
N GLY A 558 -52.62 17.32 -35.42
CA GLY A 558 -53.66 17.72 -36.38
C GLY A 558 -53.55 16.95 -37.68
N ASP A 559 -54.69 16.51 -38.22
CA ASP A 559 -54.85 15.66 -39.42
C ASP A 559 -54.21 16.19 -40.73
N ASP A 560 -53.59 17.38 -40.73
CA ASP A 560 -53.24 18.13 -41.96
C ASP A 560 -51.75 18.26 -42.31
N ASP A 561 -50.80 17.75 -41.51
CA ASP A 561 -49.37 17.82 -41.85
C ASP A 561 -48.76 16.47 -42.24
N ASP A 562 -49.24 15.93 -43.37
CA ASP A 562 -48.49 14.97 -44.19
C ASP A 562 -47.14 15.57 -44.68
N ASN A 563 -46.87 16.86 -44.42
CA ASN A 563 -45.71 17.62 -44.89
C ASN A 563 -44.49 17.66 -43.95
N GLU A 564 -44.63 17.50 -42.63
CA GLU A 564 -43.47 17.60 -41.72
C GLU A 564 -42.59 16.34 -41.75
N ILE A 565 -43.14 15.21 -42.21
CA ILE A 565 -42.40 13.95 -42.39
C ILE A 565 -41.63 13.94 -43.74
N ILE A 566 -41.71 15.00 -44.55
CA ILE A 566 -41.25 14.97 -45.95
C ILE A 566 -39.74 15.12 -46.16
N ALA A 567 -38.92 15.58 -45.20
CA ALA A 567 -37.53 15.92 -45.54
C ALA A 567 -36.46 15.48 -44.53
N SER A 568 -35.72 14.43 -44.93
CA SER A 568 -34.31 14.15 -44.57
C SER A 568 -33.93 13.42 -43.28
N ASN A 569 -34.80 13.23 -42.26
CA ASN A 569 -34.31 12.68 -40.96
C ASN A 569 -35.30 11.74 -40.21
N CYS A 570 -36.04 10.90 -40.93
CA CYS A 570 -37.01 9.98 -40.30
C CYS A 570 -36.38 8.91 -39.39
N GLU A 571 -35.08 8.59 -39.59
CA GLU A 571 -34.33 7.65 -38.73
C GLU A 571 -34.06 8.26 -37.35
N ASP A 572 -33.49 9.47 -37.31
CA ASP A 572 -33.24 10.22 -36.06
C ASP A 572 -34.53 10.48 -35.27
N MET A 573 -35.66 10.74 -35.96
CA MET A 573 -36.95 10.88 -35.31
C MET A 573 -37.45 9.57 -34.68
N LEU A 574 -37.20 8.42 -35.33
CA LEU A 574 -37.56 7.11 -34.78
C LEU A 574 -36.70 6.77 -33.56
N GLU A 575 -35.40 7.09 -33.61
CA GLU A 575 -34.46 6.89 -32.50
C GLU A 575 -34.80 7.79 -31.30
N ALA A 576 -34.99 9.09 -31.52
CA ALA A 576 -35.41 10.04 -30.48
C ALA A 576 -36.77 9.68 -29.88
N LEU A 577 -37.67 9.12 -30.69
CA LEU A 577 -38.87 8.49 -30.16
C LEU A 577 -38.44 7.35 -29.22
N ILE A 578 -37.83 6.28 -29.70
CA ILE A 578 -37.53 5.09 -28.87
C ILE A 578 -36.87 5.46 -27.52
N GLU A 579 -35.89 6.37 -27.52
CA GLU A 579 -35.24 6.87 -26.30
C GLU A 579 -36.21 7.55 -25.32
N GLN A 580 -37.11 8.41 -25.81
CA GLN A 580 -38.12 9.06 -24.96
C GLN A 580 -39.08 8.05 -24.33
N HIS A 581 -39.44 6.98 -25.03
CA HIS A 581 -40.30 5.93 -24.50
C HIS A 581 -39.58 5.07 -23.46
N GLU A 582 -38.34 4.65 -23.73
CA GLU A 582 -37.54 3.88 -22.78
C GLU A 582 -37.32 4.66 -21.48
N GLY A 583 -36.95 5.94 -21.57
CA GLY A 583 -36.81 6.81 -20.40
C GLY A 583 -38.10 7.00 -19.62
N ALA A 584 -39.25 7.09 -20.31
CA ALA A 584 -40.56 7.21 -19.67
C ALA A 584 -40.98 5.95 -18.92
N MET A 585 -40.69 4.77 -19.47
CA MET A 585 -40.99 3.48 -18.85
C MET A 585 -40.08 3.21 -17.66
N GLU A 586 -38.78 3.53 -17.79
CA GLU A 586 -37.83 3.42 -16.68
C GLU A 586 -38.25 4.32 -15.51
N ALA A 587 -38.59 5.58 -15.77
CA ALA A 587 -39.08 6.50 -14.74
C ALA A 587 -40.36 6.00 -14.05
N CYS A 588 -41.33 5.46 -14.82
CA CYS A 588 -42.54 4.88 -14.25
C CYS A 588 -42.23 3.68 -13.35
N VAL A 589 -41.35 2.77 -13.79
CA VAL A 589 -40.93 1.60 -13.00
C VAL A 589 -40.22 2.04 -11.71
N THR A 590 -39.34 3.03 -11.76
CA THR A 590 -38.68 3.58 -10.57
C THR A 590 -39.69 4.15 -9.58
N ILE A 591 -40.65 4.95 -10.03
CA ILE A 591 -41.72 5.51 -9.20
C ILE A 591 -42.56 4.39 -8.57
N GLU A 592 -42.89 3.35 -9.31
CA GLU A 592 -43.63 2.19 -8.79
C GLU A 592 -42.84 1.43 -7.72
N GLN A 593 -41.54 1.22 -7.93
CA GLN A 593 -40.67 0.54 -6.96
C GLN A 593 -40.51 1.36 -5.68
N GLU A 594 -40.24 2.66 -5.79
CA GLU A 594 -40.17 3.57 -4.64
C GLU A 594 -41.51 3.61 -3.89
N GLY A 595 -42.62 3.71 -4.63
CA GLY A 595 -43.96 3.65 -4.08
C GLY A 595 -44.25 2.35 -3.33
N GLN A 596 -43.85 1.19 -3.88
CA GLN A 596 -44.03 -0.11 -3.24
C GLN A 596 -43.25 -0.23 -1.93
N ILE A 597 -42.00 0.23 -1.88
CA ILE A 597 -41.19 0.26 -0.65
C ILE A 597 -41.91 1.06 0.46
N LEU A 598 -42.51 2.19 0.10
CA LEU A 598 -43.25 3.04 1.04
C LEU A 598 -44.57 2.39 1.50
N LEU A 599 -45.27 1.70 0.60
CA LEU A 599 -46.50 0.95 0.93
C LEU A 599 -46.20 -0.22 1.89
N ASP A 600 -45.12 -0.96 1.64
CA ASP A 600 -44.67 -2.05 2.51
C ASP A 600 -44.31 -1.51 3.91
N TYR A 601 -43.58 -0.39 3.96
CA TYR A 601 -43.26 0.29 5.22
C TYR A 601 -44.51 0.74 5.97
N LEU A 602 -45.46 1.38 5.30
CA LEU A 602 -46.72 1.83 5.92
C LEU A 602 -47.56 0.65 6.42
N THR A 603 -47.54 -0.47 5.71
CA THR A 603 -48.22 -1.71 6.13
C THR A 603 -47.59 -2.27 7.41
N GLU A 604 -46.26 -2.31 7.46
CA GLU A 604 -45.54 -2.73 8.66
C GLU A 604 -45.81 -1.79 9.84
N VAL A 605 -45.80 -0.47 9.61
CA VAL A 605 -46.09 0.53 10.65
C VAL A 605 -47.52 0.40 11.17
N GLN A 606 -48.50 0.24 10.27
CA GLN A 606 -49.90 0.03 10.62
C GLN A 606 -50.07 -1.22 11.49
N SER A 607 -49.39 -2.31 11.16
CA SER A 607 -49.41 -3.55 11.95
C SER A 607 -48.90 -3.36 13.38
N LYS A 608 -47.96 -2.42 13.59
CA LYS A 608 -47.36 -2.12 14.90
C LYS A 608 -48.15 -1.12 15.73
N ILE A 609 -48.82 -0.15 15.10
CA ILE A 609 -49.57 0.90 15.80
C ILE A 609 -51.01 0.44 16.08
N THR A 610 -51.67 -0.21 15.13
CA THR A 610 -53.07 -0.64 15.22
C THR A 610 -53.22 -2.06 14.66
N PRO A 611 -52.85 -3.11 15.43
CA PRO A 611 -52.83 -4.49 14.95
C PRO A 611 -54.22 -5.07 14.59
N THR A 612 -55.30 -4.46 15.07
CA THR A 612 -56.69 -4.92 14.87
C THR A 612 -57.44 -4.18 13.76
N ASP A 613 -56.87 -3.09 13.23
CA ASP A 613 -57.51 -2.25 12.23
C ASP A 613 -56.91 -2.53 10.84
N THR A 614 -57.66 -3.24 10.00
CA THR A 614 -57.27 -3.56 8.63
C THR A 614 -57.54 -2.43 7.64
N THR A 615 -58.07 -1.29 8.10
CA THR A 615 -58.29 -0.15 7.22
C THR A 615 -56.95 0.47 6.78
N PRO A 616 -56.72 0.67 5.47
CA PRO A 616 -55.47 1.26 5.00
C PRO A 616 -55.33 2.69 5.50
N SER A 617 -54.13 3.06 5.93
CA SER A 617 -53.87 4.43 6.40
C SER A 617 -54.17 5.44 5.29
N PRO A 618 -54.60 6.67 5.61
CA PRO A 618 -54.95 7.64 4.59
C PRO A 618 -53.70 8.17 3.84
N GLN A 619 -52.49 7.81 4.27
CA GLN A 619 -51.23 8.00 3.53
C GLN A 619 -51.02 6.85 2.53
N TYR A 620 -51.32 5.61 2.94
CA TYR A 620 -51.28 4.43 2.09
C TYR A 620 -52.23 4.57 0.89
N THR A 621 -53.48 4.96 1.13
CA THR A 621 -54.46 5.21 0.05
C THR A 621 -54.00 6.31 -0.90
N HIS A 622 -53.34 7.35 -0.39
CA HIS A 622 -52.85 8.44 -1.21
C HIS A 622 -51.72 7.98 -2.15
N LEU A 623 -50.74 7.23 -1.63
CA LEU A 623 -49.65 6.67 -2.45
C LEU A 623 -50.18 5.75 -3.54
N LEU A 624 -51.11 4.85 -3.21
CA LEU A 624 -51.75 3.97 -4.18
C LEU A 624 -52.43 4.75 -5.31
N ASN A 625 -53.22 5.77 -4.97
CA ASN A 625 -53.90 6.59 -5.96
C ASN A 625 -52.90 7.32 -6.89
N LEU A 626 -51.74 7.72 -6.37
CA LEU A 626 -50.72 8.43 -7.13
C LEU A 626 -50.00 7.49 -8.10
N ILE A 627 -49.65 6.28 -7.63
CA ILE A 627 -49.09 5.21 -8.47
C ILE A 627 -50.08 4.82 -9.57
N GLU A 628 -51.34 4.59 -9.22
CA GLU A 628 -52.38 4.25 -10.20
C GLU A 628 -52.61 5.38 -11.21
N SER A 629 -52.58 6.64 -10.78
CA SER A 629 -52.71 7.79 -11.67
C SER A 629 -51.56 7.88 -12.66
N ILE A 630 -50.32 7.65 -12.21
CA ILE A 630 -49.14 7.67 -13.08
C ILE A 630 -49.21 6.53 -14.08
N ARG A 631 -49.45 5.30 -13.61
CA ARG A 631 -49.61 4.11 -14.46
C ARG A 631 -50.69 4.31 -15.52
N LYS A 632 -51.84 4.88 -15.13
CA LYS A 632 -52.94 5.16 -16.07
C LYS A 632 -52.51 6.13 -17.17
N LYS A 633 -51.87 7.25 -16.83
CA LYS A 633 -51.41 8.24 -17.81
C LYS A 633 -50.32 7.67 -18.73
N THR A 634 -49.39 6.89 -18.20
CA THR A 634 -48.36 6.21 -18.99
C THR A 634 -48.96 5.26 -20.01
N ASN A 635 -49.96 4.44 -19.61
CA ASN A 635 -50.67 3.54 -20.53
C ASN A 635 -51.46 4.30 -21.61
N GLU A 636 -52.08 5.43 -21.27
CA GLU A 636 -52.79 6.28 -22.24
C GLU A 636 -51.82 6.84 -23.30
N LEU A 637 -50.61 7.22 -22.90
CA LEU A 637 -49.55 7.68 -23.80
C LEU A 637 -48.93 6.56 -24.64
N GLU A 638 -48.78 5.34 -24.10
CA GLU A 638 -48.27 4.16 -24.83
C GLU A 638 -49.10 3.85 -26.09
N ILE A 639 -50.42 4.05 -26.02
CA ILE A 639 -51.31 3.86 -27.18
C ILE A 639 -51.04 4.90 -28.28
N ILE A 640 -50.80 6.16 -27.90
CA ILE A 640 -50.51 7.26 -28.83
C ILE A 640 -49.11 7.07 -29.44
N TRP A 641 -48.17 6.64 -28.60
CA TRP A 641 -46.80 6.32 -28.95
C TRP A 641 -46.72 5.28 -30.06
N GLU A 642 -47.35 4.12 -29.85
CA GLU A 642 -47.28 2.98 -30.76
C GLU A 642 -47.80 3.33 -32.15
N LYS A 643 -48.86 4.15 -32.20
CA LYS A 643 -49.39 4.69 -33.45
C LYS A 643 -48.38 5.59 -34.19
N ARG A 644 -47.68 6.48 -33.47
CA ARG A 644 -46.67 7.36 -34.05
C ARG A 644 -45.42 6.60 -34.50
N ARG A 645 -44.95 5.64 -33.69
CA ARG A 645 -43.82 4.76 -34.03
C ARG A 645 -44.07 4.02 -35.34
N LEU A 646 -45.20 3.32 -35.45
CA LEU A 646 -45.58 2.59 -36.67
C LEU A 646 -45.66 3.51 -37.88
N ARG A 647 -46.16 4.75 -37.70
CA ARG A 647 -46.23 5.75 -38.76
C ARG A 647 -44.83 6.16 -39.25
N VAL A 648 -43.91 6.51 -38.36
CA VAL A 648 -42.53 6.92 -38.72
C VAL A 648 -41.75 5.73 -39.33
N GLU A 649 -41.91 4.54 -38.77
CA GLU A 649 -41.28 3.30 -39.29
C GLU A 649 -41.71 2.99 -40.73
N LEU A 650 -43.00 3.18 -41.06
CA LEU A 650 -43.50 3.07 -42.44
C LEU A 650 -42.79 4.03 -43.39
N PHE A 651 -42.64 5.30 -43.01
CA PHE A 651 -41.96 6.29 -43.86
C PHE A 651 -40.49 5.92 -44.11
N VAL A 652 -39.78 5.44 -43.08
CA VAL A 652 -38.39 4.96 -43.22
C VAL A 652 -38.32 3.78 -44.20
N GLN A 653 -39.21 2.79 -44.08
CA GLN A 653 -39.21 1.62 -44.97
C GLN A 653 -39.60 1.98 -46.42
N ILE A 654 -40.52 2.92 -46.62
CA ILE A 654 -40.89 3.42 -47.96
C ILE A 654 -39.69 4.09 -48.64
N LYS A 655 -38.93 4.92 -47.91
CA LYS A 655 -37.73 5.58 -48.45
C LYS A 655 -36.64 4.58 -48.83
N HIS A 656 -36.39 3.58 -47.99
CA HIS A 656 -35.45 2.51 -48.30
C HIS A 656 -35.85 1.71 -49.54
N PHE A 657 -37.14 1.39 -49.68
CA PHE A 657 -37.66 0.67 -50.84
C PHE A 657 -37.55 1.50 -52.14
N GLU A 658 -37.87 2.81 -52.08
CA GLU A 658 -37.78 3.73 -53.22
C GLU A 658 -36.34 3.85 -53.75
N ILE A 659 -35.37 4.03 -52.84
CA ILE A 659 -33.95 4.14 -53.21
C ILE A 659 -33.47 2.83 -53.83
N TYR A 660 -33.72 1.70 -53.17
CA TYR A 660 -33.21 0.40 -53.61
C TYR A 660 -33.83 -0.08 -54.94
N SER A 661 -35.13 0.15 -55.15
CA SER A 661 -35.81 -0.20 -56.40
C SER A 661 -35.32 0.63 -57.59
N ARG A 662 -35.04 1.92 -57.39
CA ARG A 662 -34.48 2.81 -58.41
C ARG A 662 -33.08 2.37 -58.86
N GLU A 663 -32.22 2.00 -57.91
CA GLU A 663 -30.87 1.47 -58.19
C GLU A 663 -30.93 0.20 -59.06
N VAL A 664 -31.76 -0.77 -58.67
CA VAL A 664 -31.88 -2.04 -59.41
C VAL A 664 -32.53 -1.86 -60.78
N SER A 665 -33.50 -0.94 -60.92
CA SER A 665 -34.06 -0.59 -62.22
C SER A 665 -33.00 -0.05 -63.19
N HIS A 666 -32.11 0.83 -62.71
CA HIS A 666 -31.01 1.37 -63.52
C HIS A 666 -30.03 0.26 -63.97
N LEU A 667 -29.77 -0.74 -63.12
CA LEU A 667 -28.97 -1.90 -63.49
C LEU A 667 -29.61 -2.73 -64.62
N LEU A 668 -30.93 -2.92 -64.58
CA LEU A 668 -31.66 -3.61 -65.65
C LEU A 668 -31.57 -2.87 -66.99
N ASP A 669 -31.61 -1.53 -66.98
CA ASP A 669 -31.46 -0.71 -68.20
C ASP A 669 -30.08 -0.84 -68.84
N ILE A 670 -29.01 -0.85 -68.04
CA ILE A 670 -27.64 -1.08 -68.55
C ILE A 670 -27.54 -2.46 -69.21
N TRP A 671 -28.07 -3.49 -68.58
CA TRP A 671 -28.01 -4.86 -69.11
C TRP A 671 -28.80 -5.00 -70.41
N SER A 672 -29.97 -4.37 -70.50
CA SER A 672 -30.79 -4.30 -71.72
C SER A 672 -30.03 -3.71 -72.90
N HIS A 673 -29.38 -2.55 -72.70
CA HIS A 673 -28.71 -1.84 -73.77
C HIS A 673 -27.54 -2.65 -74.38
N GLU A 674 -26.77 -3.36 -73.57
CA GLU A 674 -25.64 -4.16 -74.05
C GLU A 674 -26.08 -5.42 -74.83
N LEU A 675 -27.16 -6.10 -74.42
CA LEU A 675 -27.70 -7.24 -75.16
C LEU A 675 -28.19 -6.85 -76.57
N VAL A 676 -28.87 -5.70 -76.68
CA VAL A 676 -29.35 -5.18 -77.97
C VAL A 676 -28.19 -4.80 -78.90
N LYS A 677 -27.14 -4.16 -78.36
CA LYS A 677 -25.95 -3.77 -79.13
C LYS A 677 -25.23 -4.97 -79.74
N MET A 678 -25.14 -6.09 -79.02
CA MET A 678 -24.54 -7.32 -79.55
C MET A 678 -25.35 -7.92 -80.71
N GLN A 679 -26.68 -7.91 -80.61
CA GLN A 679 -27.55 -8.40 -81.67
C GLN A 679 -27.39 -7.60 -82.98
N GLN A 680 -27.20 -6.28 -82.88
CA GLN A 680 -26.95 -5.42 -84.04
C GLN A 680 -25.58 -5.67 -84.69
N GLN A 681 -24.52 -5.90 -83.89
CA GLN A 681 -23.19 -6.22 -84.43
C GLN A 681 -23.18 -7.55 -85.22
N GLN A 682 -23.92 -8.56 -84.78
CA GLN A 682 -24.05 -9.83 -85.52
C GLN A 682 -24.76 -9.64 -86.87
N GLN A 683 -25.80 -8.81 -86.93
CA GLN A 683 -26.53 -8.54 -88.18
C GLN A 683 -25.65 -7.79 -89.21
N GLN A 684 -24.85 -6.83 -88.78
CA GLN A 684 -23.91 -6.12 -89.66
C GLN A 684 -22.84 -7.05 -90.26
N GLN A 685 -22.34 -8.03 -89.48
CA GLN A 685 -21.36 -9.01 -89.98
C GLN A 685 -21.96 -10.00 -91.00
N GLN A 686 -23.24 -10.37 -90.87
CA GLN A 686 -23.93 -11.21 -91.85
C GLN A 686 -24.15 -10.49 -93.19
N GLN A 687 -24.42 -9.19 -93.19
CA GLN A 687 -24.59 -8.41 -94.43
C GLN A 687 -23.28 -8.24 -95.22
N GLN A 688 -22.12 -8.17 -94.56
CA GLN A 688 -20.83 -8.10 -95.26
C GLN A 688 -20.46 -9.41 -96.00
N GLN A 689 -20.98 -10.58 -95.59
CA GLN A 689 -20.71 -11.85 -96.27
C GLN A 689 -21.58 -12.11 -97.52
N GLN A 690 -22.74 -11.45 -97.68
CA GLN A 690 -23.58 -11.62 -98.87
C GLN A 690 -23.11 -10.84 -100.10
N GLN A 691 -22.15 -9.93 -99.98
CA GLN A 691 -21.67 -9.10 -101.10
C GLN A 691 -20.40 -9.62 -101.82
N GLN A 692 -19.76 -10.70 -101.34
CA GLN A 692 -18.61 -11.32 -102.03
C GLN A 692 -19.01 -12.65 -102.67
N SER A 693 -19.31 -12.63 -103.97
CA SER A 693 -19.41 -13.83 -104.80
C SER A 693 -18.06 -14.15 -105.46
N THR A 694 -17.76 -15.45 -105.57
CA THR A 694 -16.64 -16.09 -106.31
C THR A 694 -15.35 -16.41 -105.53
N ASN A 695 -15.12 -17.72 -105.36
CA ASN A 695 -13.85 -18.45 -105.21
C ASN A 695 -12.79 -17.96 -104.19
N SER A 696 -13.04 -18.19 -102.89
CA SER A 696 -12.06 -18.82 -101.96
C SER A 696 -12.64 -18.86 -100.54
N VAL A 697 -13.01 -20.05 -100.05
CA VAL A 697 -13.44 -20.24 -98.67
C VAL A 697 -12.21 -20.27 -97.77
N SER A 698 -11.77 -19.11 -97.29
CA SER A 698 -10.75 -18.98 -96.23
C SER A 698 -10.83 -17.59 -95.56
N SER A 699 -11.79 -17.40 -94.65
CA SER A 699 -11.67 -16.40 -93.58
C SER A 699 -12.38 -16.89 -92.31
N VAL A 700 -11.59 -17.09 -91.25
CA VAL A 700 -12.05 -17.52 -89.91
C VAL A 700 -12.57 -16.29 -89.16
N ILE A 701 -13.82 -16.33 -88.66
CA ILE A 701 -14.43 -15.25 -87.84
C ILE A 701 -14.44 -15.67 -86.36
N ILE A 702 -13.91 -14.83 -85.46
CA ILE A 702 -13.86 -15.02 -83.99
C ILE A 702 -15.00 -14.21 -83.32
N PRO A 703 -15.71 -14.74 -82.30
CA PRO A 703 -16.77 -13.99 -81.58
C PRO A 703 -16.23 -12.83 -80.70
N PRO A 704 -17.01 -11.72 -80.52
CA PRO A 704 -16.59 -10.53 -79.76
C PRO A 704 -16.38 -10.81 -78.26
N ALA A 705 -15.60 -9.97 -77.56
CA ALA A 705 -15.34 -10.08 -76.11
C ALA A 705 -16.41 -9.34 -75.26
N LEU A 706 -16.55 -9.69 -73.97
CA LEU A 706 -17.45 -9.02 -73.03
C LEU A 706 -17.15 -7.50 -72.90
N PRO A 707 -18.14 -6.60 -72.91
CA PRO A 707 -17.94 -5.17 -72.66
C PRO A 707 -17.47 -4.87 -71.23
N LEU A 708 -16.55 -3.90 -71.08
CA LEU A 708 -15.94 -3.51 -69.79
C LEU A 708 -16.97 -3.07 -68.71
N ALA A 709 -18.10 -2.49 -69.14
CA ALA A 709 -19.15 -1.95 -68.25
C ALA A 709 -19.87 -3.03 -67.42
N LEU A 710 -20.05 -4.24 -67.97
CA LEU A 710 -20.64 -5.38 -67.25
C LEU A 710 -19.62 -6.06 -66.33
N GLN A 711 -18.32 -5.98 -66.65
CA GLN A 711 -17.24 -6.47 -65.81
C GLN A 711 -17.01 -5.62 -64.54
N THR A 712 -17.27 -4.32 -64.58
CA THR A 712 -17.24 -3.44 -63.40
C THR A 712 -18.40 -3.69 -62.45
N LEU A 713 -19.55 -4.16 -62.94
CA LEU A 713 -20.74 -4.44 -62.12
C LEU A 713 -20.59 -5.70 -61.26
N ILE A 714 -19.91 -6.73 -61.74
CA ILE A 714 -19.57 -7.93 -60.95
C ILE A 714 -18.54 -7.59 -59.85
N ASN A 715 -17.58 -6.69 -60.14
CA ASN A 715 -16.48 -6.36 -59.23
C ASN A 715 -16.78 -5.17 -58.28
N GLY A 716 -17.92 -4.49 -58.44
CA GLY A 716 -18.28 -3.24 -57.77
C GLY A 716 -19.01 -3.39 -56.44
N GLY A 717 -18.88 -4.52 -55.76
CA GLY A 717 -19.58 -4.80 -54.50
C GLY A 717 -18.64 -5.29 -53.40
N THR A 718 -17.61 -4.52 -53.04
CA THR A 718 -16.95 -4.54 -51.71
C THR A 718 -15.84 -3.50 -51.64
N SER A 719 -16.14 -2.31 -51.11
CA SER A 719 -15.10 -1.57 -50.39
C SER A 719 -14.94 -2.23 -49.02
N THR A 720 -14.04 -3.20 -48.93
CA THR A 720 -12.96 -3.32 -47.95
C THR A 720 -12.44 -4.76 -47.85
N THR A 721 -11.10 -4.85 -47.75
CA THR A 721 -10.24 -6.00 -47.44
C THR A 721 -9.90 -7.02 -48.55
N ARG A 722 -8.68 -6.83 -49.08
CA ARG A 722 -7.77 -7.78 -49.73
C ARG A 722 -7.90 -9.22 -49.20
N HIS A 723 -7.92 -10.20 -50.11
CA HIS A 723 -6.91 -11.27 -50.12
C HIS A 723 -6.74 -11.89 -51.53
N ARG A 724 -5.53 -12.39 -51.76
CA ARG A 724 -4.88 -12.71 -53.03
C ARG A 724 -4.88 -14.23 -53.23
N SER A 725 -5.24 -14.74 -54.40
CA SER A 725 -4.75 -16.04 -54.87
C SER A 725 -4.58 -16.06 -56.39
N HIS A 726 -3.51 -16.70 -56.84
CA HIS A 726 -3.00 -16.75 -58.20
C HIS A 726 -3.17 -18.16 -58.79
N HIS A 727 -3.41 -18.20 -60.12
CA HIS A 727 -3.05 -19.25 -61.11
C HIS A 727 -3.98 -20.48 -61.19
N HIS A 728 -4.30 -21.10 -62.36
CA HIS A 728 -3.66 -21.13 -63.69
C HIS A 728 -4.67 -21.40 -64.84
N SER A 729 -4.20 -21.21 -66.08
CA SER A 729 -4.88 -21.22 -67.39
C SER A 729 -4.84 -22.56 -68.14
N SER A 730 -5.91 -22.93 -68.87
CA SER A 730 -5.85 -23.54 -70.23
C SER A 730 -7.25 -23.84 -70.82
N ASP A 731 -7.85 -22.88 -71.53
CA ASP A 731 -8.67 -23.08 -72.75
C ASP A 731 -9.23 -21.73 -73.19
N ARG A 732 -8.68 -21.12 -74.25
CA ARG A 732 -9.00 -19.72 -74.62
C ARG A 732 -10.27 -19.55 -75.48
N THR A 733 -11.09 -20.59 -75.64
CA THR A 733 -12.35 -20.50 -76.40
C THR A 733 -13.61 -20.93 -75.62
N THR A 734 -13.48 -21.64 -74.49
CA THR A 734 -14.61 -22.00 -73.61
C THR A 734 -14.87 -20.96 -72.52
N GLY A 735 -13.81 -20.30 -72.01
CA GLY A 735 -13.90 -19.33 -70.91
C GLY A 735 -14.63 -18.01 -71.20
N LYS A 736 -15.21 -17.79 -72.39
CA LYS A 736 -16.02 -16.59 -72.70
C LYS A 736 -17.53 -16.79 -72.50
N VAL A 737 -17.99 -18.03 -72.33
CA VAL A 737 -19.41 -18.38 -72.16
C VAL A 737 -19.80 -18.35 -70.69
N ASP A 738 -18.87 -18.68 -69.77
CA ASP A 738 -19.12 -18.72 -68.32
C ASP A 738 -19.27 -17.33 -67.69
N ASP A 739 -18.58 -16.30 -68.23
CA ASP A 739 -18.67 -14.91 -67.74
C ASP A 739 -20.08 -14.30 -67.91
N TRP A 740 -20.85 -14.74 -68.91
CA TRP A 740 -22.21 -14.22 -69.16
C TRP A 740 -23.26 -14.80 -68.21
N ALA A 741 -23.09 -16.06 -67.80
CA ALA A 741 -24.01 -16.71 -66.86
C ALA A 741 -23.96 -16.04 -65.47
N GLN A 742 -22.77 -15.59 -65.03
CA GLN A 742 -22.57 -14.94 -63.73
C GLN A 742 -23.24 -13.56 -63.63
N VAL A 743 -23.23 -12.76 -64.72
CA VAL A 743 -23.92 -11.45 -64.77
C VAL A 743 -25.44 -11.64 -64.59
N GLN A 744 -26.00 -12.65 -65.26
CA GLN A 744 -27.43 -12.96 -65.21
C GLN A 744 -27.88 -13.37 -63.79
N GLU A 745 -27.09 -14.18 -63.09
CA GLU A 745 -27.38 -14.59 -61.70
C GLU A 745 -27.34 -13.43 -60.69
N HIS A 746 -26.39 -12.49 -60.85
CA HIS A 746 -26.26 -11.33 -59.97
C HIS A 746 -27.48 -10.39 -60.06
N ILE A 747 -27.96 -10.13 -61.28
CA ILE A 747 -29.13 -9.27 -61.52
C ILE A 747 -30.40 -9.94 -60.97
N HIS A 748 -30.57 -11.24 -61.17
CA HIS A 748 -31.70 -11.99 -60.62
C HIS A 748 -31.78 -11.87 -59.10
N THR A 749 -30.63 -12.02 -58.41
CA THR A 749 -30.54 -11.90 -56.94
C THR A 749 -30.94 -10.51 -56.44
N ARG A 750 -30.46 -9.45 -57.11
CA ARG A 750 -30.78 -8.06 -56.75
C ARG A 750 -32.26 -7.75 -56.94
N VAL A 751 -32.89 -8.23 -58.02
CA VAL A 751 -34.33 -8.08 -58.25
C VAL A 751 -35.13 -8.82 -57.19
N ALA A 752 -34.77 -10.07 -56.84
CA ALA A 752 -35.43 -10.83 -55.78
C ALA A 752 -35.41 -10.11 -54.42
N GLN A 753 -34.32 -9.41 -54.08
CA GLN A 753 -34.24 -8.60 -52.86
C GLN A 753 -35.17 -7.39 -52.89
N VAL A 754 -35.34 -6.72 -54.03
CA VAL A 754 -36.33 -5.64 -54.17
C VAL A 754 -37.74 -6.19 -53.97
N VAL A 755 -38.06 -7.35 -54.57
CA VAL A 755 -39.36 -8.01 -54.38
C VAL A 755 -39.62 -8.32 -52.90
N GLN A 756 -38.63 -8.85 -52.19
CA GLN A 756 -38.79 -9.18 -50.78
C GLN A 756 -39.00 -7.92 -49.93
N ARG A 757 -38.18 -6.88 -50.11
CA ARG A 757 -38.35 -5.60 -49.40
C ARG A 757 -39.71 -4.97 -49.66
N GLY A 758 -40.23 -5.07 -50.89
CA GLY A 758 -41.58 -4.59 -51.21
C GLY A 758 -42.68 -5.40 -50.53
N ARG A 759 -42.51 -6.72 -50.35
CA ARG A 759 -43.44 -7.56 -49.58
C ARG A 759 -43.42 -7.22 -48.08
N ASP A 760 -42.24 -7.01 -47.52
CA ASP A 760 -42.07 -6.65 -46.11
C ASP A 760 -42.70 -5.28 -45.81
N LEU A 761 -42.51 -4.31 -46.71
CA LEU A 761 -43.17 -3.00 -46.66
C LEU A 761 -44.70 -3.13 -46.72
N LEU A 762 -45.24 -3.96 -47.61
CA LEU A 762 -46.69 -4.23 -47.68
C LEU A 762 -47.23 -4.84 -46.38
N SER A 763 -46.49 -5.75 -45.74
CA SER A 763 -46.88 -6.32 -44.44
C SER A 763 -46.89 -5.27 -43.32
N LEU A 764 -45.94 -4.33 -43.34
CA LEU A 764 -45.92 -3.22 -42.38
C LEU A 764 -47.12 -2.29 -42.58
N MET A 765 -47.47 -2.00 -43.84
CA MET A 765 -48.65 -1.18 -44.19
C MET A 765 -49.96 -1.84 -43.71
N GLU A 766 -50.07 -3.16 -43.77
CA GLU A 766 -51.25 -3.90 -43.26
C GLU A 766 -51.41 -3.84 -41.74
N LYS A 767 -50.30 -3.72 -40.99
CA LYS A 767 -50.31 -3.58 -39.52
C LYS A 767 -50.70 -2.18 -39.07
N SER A 768 -50.56 -1.17 -39.93
CA SER A 768 -50.92 0.22 -39.62
C SER A 768 -52.40 0.51 -39.91
N GLN A 769 -53.17 0.76 -38.85
CA GLN A 769 -54.63 0.93 -38.93
C GLN A 769 -55.05 2.20 -39.69
N ASP A 770 -54.26 3.27 -39.62
CA ASP A 770 -54.51 4.55 -40.34
C ASP A 770 -54.34 4.40 -41.85
N PHE A 771 -53.39 3.59 -42.30
CA PHE A 771 -53.18 3.31 -43.73
C PHE A 771 -54.26 2.40 -44.30
N LYS A 772 -54.81 1.49 -43.48
CA LYS A 772 -55.94 0.63 -43.88
C LYS A 772 -57.20 1.46 -44.16
N ILE A 773 -57.47 2.50 -43.37
CA ILE A 773 -58.61 3.42 -43.57
C ILE A 773 -58.40 4.29 -44.82
N LYS A 774 -57.20 4.85 -45.03
CA LYS A 774 -56.88 5.60 -46.27
C LYS A 774 -56.93 4.70 -47.53
N LEU A 775 -56.60 3.41 -47.42
CA LEU A 775 -56.67 2.43 -48.52
C LEU A 775 -58.13 2.12 -48.93
N ASP A 776 -59.01 1.92 -47.95
CA ASP A 776 -60.44 1.66 -48.20
C ASP A 776 -61.16 2.90 -48.81
N GLN A 777 -60.70 4.11 -48.46
CA GLN A 777 -61.22 5.36 -49.04
C GLN A 777 -60.76 5.58 -50.49
N GLN A 778 -59.55 5.19 -50.88
CA GLN A 778 -59.06 5.33 -52.25
C GLN A 778 -59.69 4.32 -53.24
N GLN A 779 -59.97 3.09 -52.81
CA GLN A 779 -60.63 2.08 -53.66
C GLN A 779 -62.06 2.46 -54.07
N SER A 780 -62.69 3.41 -53.38
CA SER A 780 -64.03 3.90 -53.71
C SER A 780 -64.08 4.90 -54.88
N SER A 781 -62.92 5.38 -55.39
CA SER A 781 -62.87 6.53 -56.30
C SER A 781 -62.27 6.29 -57.70
N SER A 782 -61.87 5.06 -58.06
CA SER A 782 -61.22 4.80 -59.36
C SER A 782 -61.95 3.76 -60.21
N THR A 783 -63.04 4.19 -60.87
CA THR A 783 -63.50 3.59 -62.12
C THR A 783 -63.19 4.59 -63.24
N ILE A 784 -62.68 4.10 -64.38
CA ILE A 784 -62.36 4.80 -65.64
C ILE A 784 -60.96 5.47 -65.69
N ILE A 785 -59.99 4.83 -66.36
CA ILE A 785 -59.48 5.18 -67.71
C ILE A 785 -58.35 4.19 -68.07
N ASN A 786 -58.53 3.52 -69.21
CA ASN A 786 -57.56 2.66 -69.88
C ASN A 786 -56.73 3.46 -70.91
N GLU A 787 -55.51 2.94 -71.16
CA GLU A 787 -54.73 3.00 -72.40
C GLU A 787 -54.16 4.35 -72.90
N SER A 788 -52.82 4.46 -72.87
CA SER A 788 -51.93 4.35 -74.05
C SER A 788 -50.77 5.37 -74.17
N THR A 789 -49.60 4.81 -74.51
CA THR A 789 -48.46 5.37 -75.26
C THR A 789 -47.33 6.17 -74.58
N ASN A 790 -46.14 5.90 -75.14
CA ASN A 790 -44.76 6.17 -74.70
C ASN A 790 -44.24 7.61 -74.94
N ASN A 791 -43.17 7.90 -74.19
CA ASN A 791 -42.01 8.77 -74.45
C ASN A 791 -41.96 10.22 -73.93
N SER A 792 -40.79 10.49 -73.32
CA SER A 792 -40.09 11.77 -73.14
C SER A 792 -40.46 12.69 -71.98
N VAL A 793 -39.66 12.58 -70.91
CA VAL A 793 -39.03 13.63 -70.07
C VAL A 793 -39.78 14.95 -69.92
N ASN A 794 -40.20 15.28 -68.68
CA ASN A 794 -39.78 16.53 -68.03
C ASN A 794 -40.04 16.56 -66.52
N SER A 795 -39.01 16.99 -65.82
CA SER A 795 -38.97 17.45 -64.44
C SER A 795 -39.88 18.66 -64.23
N THR A 796 -40.89 18.56 -63.38
CA THR A 796 -41.23 19.49 -62.28
C THR A 796 -42.59 19.09 -61.71
N GLN A 797 -42.73 19.16 -60.38
CA GLN A 797 -43.96 18.93 -59.62
C GLN A 797 -44.50 17.49 -59.61
N GLN A 798 -43.97 16.67 -58.70
CA GLN A 798 -44.77 15.63 -58.06
C GLN A 798 -44.71 15.87 -56.56
N GLN A 799 -45.82 16.39 -56.01
CA GLN A 799 -46.20 16.17 -54.62
C GLN A 799 -45.93 14.70 -54.29
N ALA A 800 -45.18 14.46 -53.22
CA ALA A 800 -44.83 13.13 -52.73
C ALA A 800 -46.10 12.45 -52.19
N LEU A 801 -46.93 11.94 -53.09
CA LEU A 801 -47.95 10.97 -52.73
C LEU A 801 -47.21 9.70 -52.31
N ILE A 802 -47.43 9.30 -51.07
CA ILE A 802 -47.01 8.01 -50.53
C ILE A 802 -47.47 6.92 -51.53
N PRO A 803 -46.57 6.05 -52.00
CA PRO A 803 -46.93 5.08 -53.02
C PRO A 803 -48.01 4.13 -52.48
N SER A 804 -49.11 3.97 -53.23
CA SER A 804 -50.20 3.08 -52.82
C SER A 804 -49.72 1.62 -52.81
N PRO A 805 -50.36 0.73 -52.02
CA PRO A 805 -50.03 -0.70 -52.04
C PRO A 805 -50.07 -1.30 -53.44
N ASP A 806 -50.98 -0.84 -54.30
CA ASP A 806 -51.06 -1.28 -55.68
C ASP A 806 -49.90 -0.75 -56.54
N GLN A 807 -49.40 0.46 -56.27
CA GLN A 807 -48.18 0.96 -56.93
C GLN A 807 -46.95 0.14 -56.54
N ILE A 808 -46.83 -0.27 -55.27
CA ILE A 808 -45.72 -1.14 -54.81
C ILE A 808 -45.84 -2.54 -55.45
N ARG A 809 -47.04 -3.13 -55.47
CA ARG A 809 -47.30 -4.42 -56.15
C ARG A 809 -47.00 -4.35 -57.65
N ASN A 810 -47.42 -3.27 -58.32
CA ASN A 810 -47.13 -3.05 -59.73
C ASN A 810 -45.63 -2.88 -59.99
N LEU A 811 -44.90 -2.15 -59.15
CA LEU A 811 -43.45 -2.00 -59.29
C LEU A 811 -42.72 -3.34 -59.16
N ILE A 812 -43.11 -4.16 -58.18
CA ILE A 812 -42.61 -5.54 -58.02
C ILE A 812 -42.83 -6.34 -59.31
N LEU A 813 -44.06 -6.32 -59.85
CA LEU A 813 -44.41 -7.05 -61.06
C LEU A 813 -43.61 -6.55 -62.28
N VAL A 814 -43.48 -5.25 -62.46
CA VAL A 814 -42.74 -4.63 -63.57
C VAL A 814 -41.25 -4.98 -63.50
N MET A 815 -40.65 -4.98 -62.31
CA MET A 815 -39.24 -5.34 -62.15
C MET A 815 -38.99 -6.82 -62.45
N SER A 816 -39.88 -7.72 -62.02
CA SER A 816 -39.81 -9.14 -62.37
C SER A 816 -40.02 -9.39 -63.86
N ASP A 817 -40.99 -8.73 -64.51
CA ASP A 817 -41.23 -8.86 -65.95
C ASP A 817 -40.05 -8.36 -66.79
N ARG A 818 -39.41 -7.25 -66.39
CA ARG A 818 -38.19 -6.74 -67.04
C ARG A 818 -37.01 -7.69 -66.92
N GLU A 819 -36.82 -8.31 -65.76
CA GLU A 819 -35.76 -9.31 -65.54
C GLU A 819 -35.98 -10.55 -66.41
N GLN A 820 -37.21 -11.08 -66.45
CA GLN A 820 -37.56 -12.24 -67.27
C GLN A 820 -37.30 -12.00 -68.76
N LYS A 821 -37.75 -10.87 -69.32
CA LYS A 821 -37.56 -10.54 -70.74
C LYS A 821 -36.08 -10.42 -71.14
N LEU A 822 -35.25 -9.84 -70.27
CA LEU A 822 -33.82 -9.69 -70.55
C LEU A 822 -33.06 -11.02 -70.44
N SER A 823 -33.47 -11.87 -69.50
CA SER A 823 -32.95 -13.23 -69.31
C SER A 823 -33.19 -14.11 -70.56
N GLU A 824 -34.38 -14.00 -71.18
CA GLU A 824 -34.71 -14.70 -72.42
C GLU A 824 -33.82 -14.26 -73.60
N LEU A 825 -33.60 -12.94 -73.77
CA LEU A 825 -32.73 -12.38 -74.81
C LEU A 825 -31.27 -12.81 -74.65
N ALA A 826 -30.74 -12.81 -73.42
CA ALA A 826 -29.38 -13.25 -73.12
C ALA A 826 -29.17 -14.73 -73.49
N THR A 827 -30.15 -15.58 -73.15
CA THR A 827 -30.12 -17.02 -73.42
C THR A 827 -30.13 -17.33 -74.93
N GLN A 828 -30.86 -16.53 -75.73
CA GLN A 828 -30.88 -16.68 -77.19
C GLN A 828 -29.51 -16.36 -77.83
N GLN A 829 -28.85 -15.29 -77.38
CA GLN A 829 -27.53 -14.90 -77.91
C GLN A 829 -26.45 -15.94 -77.61
N GLN A 830 -26.48 -16.55 -76.42
CA GLN A 830 -25.54 -17.61 -76.03
C GLN A 830 -25.61 -18.83 -76.97
N LYS A 831 -26.82 -19.25 -77.38
CA LYS A 831 -27.03 -20.38 -78.31
C LYS A 831 -26.42 -20.13 -79.69
N LEU A 832 -26.55 -18.92 -80.21
CA LEU A 832 -26.03 -18.54 -81.54
C LEU A 832 -24.50 -18.60 -81.61
N ILE A 833 -23.82 -18.13 -80.55
CA ILE A 833 -22.35 -18.13 -80.47
C ILE A 833 -21.81 -19.56 -80.50
N LEU A 834 -22.42 -20.48 -79.74
CA LEU A 834 -21.99 -21.88 -79.68
C LEU A 834 -22.11 -22.61 -81.01
N TRP A 835 -23.18 -22.36 -81.77
CA TRP A 835 -23.40 -22.99 -83.07
C TRP A 835 -22.32 -22.61 -84.10
N ARG A 836 -21.94 -21.33 -84.18
CA ARG A 836 -20.98 -20.87 -85.19
C ARG A 836 -19.60 -21.51 -85.02
N VAL A 837 -19.17 -21.71 -83.77
CA VAL A 837 -17.90 -22.36 -83.43
C VAL A 837 -17.85 -23.80 -83.97
N GLN A 838 -18.98 -24.51 -83.95
CA GLN A 838 -19.04 -25.90 -84.39
C GLN A 838 -19.06 -26.04 -85.92
N PHE A 839 -19.70 -25.12 -86.65
CA PHE A 839 -19.79 -25.18 -88.13
C PHE A 839 -18.44 -25.07 -88.83
N VAL A 840 -17.57 -24.16 -88.37
CA VAL A 840 -16.22 -23.95 -88.93
C VAL A 840 -15.37 -25.22 -88.91
N ARG A 841 -15.61 -26.14 -87.98
CA ARG A 841 -14.89 -27.42 -87.90
C ARG A 841 -15.26 -28.38 -89.03
N LEU A 842 -16.52 -28.36 -89.48
CA LEU A 842 -17.04 -29.27 -90.52
C LEU A 842 -16.53 -28.90 -91.91
N GLU A 843 -16.41 -27.61 -92.22
CA GLU A 843 -15.92 -27.14 -93.53
C GLU A 843 -14.50 -27.64 -93.84
N ARG A 844 -13.67 -27.80 -92.80
CA ARG A 844 -12.31 -28.33 -92.94
C ARG A 844 -12.30 -29.78 -93.43
N ASP A 845 -13.18 -30.62 -92.89
CA ASP A 845 -13.23 -32.06 -93.18
C ASP A 845 -13.67 -32.34 -94.64
N TRP A 846 -14.46 -31.46 -95.27
CA TRP A 846 -14.92 -31.59 -96.66
C TRP A 846 -13.80 -31.44 -97.69
N ASN A 847 -12.90 -30.50 -97.47
CA ASN A 847 -11.82 -30.20 -98.40
C ASN A 847 -10.89 -31.41 -98.61
N GLU A 848 -10.69 -32.25 -97.59
CA GLU A 848 -9.90 -33.49 -97.72
C GLU A 848 -10.58 -34.53 -98.62
N ILE A 849 -11.91 -34.65 -98.55
CA ILE A 849 -12.66 -35.65 -99.32
C ILE A 849 -12.61 -35.35 -100.82
N LYS A 850 -12.72 -34.07 -101.19
CA LYS A 850 -12.69 -33.61 -102.58
C LYS A 850 -11.43 -34.05 -103.32
N ILE A 851 -10.29 -34.12 -102.63
CA ILE A 851 -9.00 -34.55 -103.21
C ILE A 851 -9.03 -36.04 -103.60
N MET A 852 -9.69 -36.90 -102.83
CA MET A 852 -9.74 -38.34 -103.12
C MET A 852 -10.56 -38.67 -104.38
N ILE A 853 -11.66 -37.94 -104.61
CA ILE A 853 -12.57 -38.16 -105.75
C ILE A 853 -11.84 -37.95 -107.08
N ASN A 854 -11.01 -36.90 -107.19
CA ASN A 854 -10.29 -36.60 -108.43
C ASN A 854 -9.33 -37.73 -108.86
N ASN A 855 -8.73 -38.44 -107.90
CA ASN A 855 -7.83 -39.57 -108.19
C ASN A 855 -8.58 -40.79 -108.74
N PHE A 856 -9.82 -41.01 -108.31
CA PHE A 856 -10.66 -42.10 -108.81
C PHE A 856 -11.03 -41.92 -110.29
N GLU A 857 -11.47 -40.72 -110.67
CA GLU A 857 -11.91 -40.43 -112.05
C GLU A 857 -10.77 -40.64 -113.08
N ALA A 858 -9.53 -40.27 -112.73
CA ALA A 858 -8.36 -40.47 -113.57
C ALA A 858 -8.07 -41.96 -113.87
N LYS A 859 -8.27 -42.85 -112.88
CA LYS A 859 -7.99 -44.29 -113.02
C LYS A 859 -9.02 -45.00 -113.91
N LEU A 860 -10.24 -44.49 -113.99
CA LEU A 860 -11.30 -45.03 -114.85
C LEU A 860 -11.08 -44.73 -116.34
N ALA A 861 -10.50 -43.58 -116.69
CA ALA A 861 -10.35 -43.17 -118.08
C ALA A 861 -9.33 -44.02 -118.88
N SER A 862 -8.29 -44.58 -118.24
CA SER A 862 -7.17 -45.22 -118.94
C SER A 862 -7.47 -46.59 -119.58
N ASN A 863 -8.57 -47.26 -119.22
CA ASN A 863 -8.81 -48.68 -119.57
C ASN A 863 -9.90 -48.93 -120.63
N LEU A 864 -10.20 -48.00 -121.55
CA LEU A 864 -11.45 -47.99 -122.35
C LEU A 864 -11.45 -48.77 -123.69
N THR A 865 -10.75 -49.91 -123.78
CA THR A 865 -10.71 -50.75 -124.99
C THR A 865 -11.87 -51.74 -125.07
N LEU A 866 -12.47 -51.96 -126.27
CA LEU A 866 -13.50 -53.00 -126.47
C LEU A 866 -12.87 -54.38 -126.69
N ALA A 867 -13.51 -55.42 -126.15
CA ALA A 867 -13.09 -56.82 -126.36
C ALA A 867 -13.36 -57.26 -127.80
N ILE A 868 -12.46 -58.07 -128.37
CA ILE A 868 -12.56 -58.58 -129.75
C ILE A 868 -12.89 -60.10 -129.75
N SER A 869 -12.69 -60.77 -128.62
CA SER A 869 -13.04 -62.17 -128.38
C SER A 869 -13.71 -62.34 -127.01
N LEU A 870 -14.31 -63.52 -126.77
CA LEU A 870 -14.84 -63.88 -125.46
C LEU A 870 -13.76 -63.82 -124.36
N THR A 871 -12.53 -64.25 -124.68
CA THR A 871 -11.39 -64.28 -123.74
C THR A 871 -10.96 -62.89 -123.29
N ASP A 872 -10.99 -61.90 -124.19
CA ASP A 872 -10.67 -60.51 -123.87
C ASP A 872 -11.74 -59.87 -122.96
N ALA A 873 -13.02 -60.16 -123.22
CA ALA A 873 -14.14 -59.63 -122.44
C ALA A 873 -14.11 -60.13 -120.98
N GLU A 874 -13.77 -61.41 -120.78
CA GLU A 874 -13.61 -62.00 -119.45
C GLU A 874 -12.40 -61.43 -118.69
N LYS A 875 -11.34 -61.00 -119.39
CA LYS A 875 -10.19 -60.31 -118.77
C LYS A 875 -10.58 -58.92 -118.24
N PHE A 876 -11.26 -58.11 -119.05
CA PHE A 876 -11.68 -56.76 -118.63
C PHE A 876 -12.62 -56.78 -117.42
N HIS A 877 -13.40 -57.84 -117.23
CA HIS A 877 -14.27 -57.98 -116.05
C HIS A 877 -13.45 -58.10 -114.75
N ARG A 878 -12.35 -58.88 -114.77
CA ARG A 878 -11.47 -59.04 -113.60
C ARG A 878 -10.79 -57.72 -113.22
N ASP A 879 -10.22 -57.02 -114.20
CA ASP A 879 -9.52 -55.74 -113.96
C ASP A 879 -10.46 -54.65 -113.39
N HIS A 880 -11.76 -54.72 -113.66
CA HIS A 880 -12.75 -53.79 -113.12
C HIS A 880 -13.13 -54.08 -111.65
N GLU A 881 -13.17 -55.35 -111.25
CA GLU A 881 -13.44 -55.73 -109.86
C GLU A 881 -12.36 -55.20 -108.90
N ASP A 882 -11.10 -55.16 -109.33
CA ASP A 882 -9.99 -54.64 -108.53
C ASP A 882 -10.12 -53.16 -108.11
N ILE A 883 -10.96 -52.38 -108.80
CA ILE A 883 -11.18 -50.95 -108.49
C ILE A 883 -12.22 -50.75 -107.36
N LYS A 884 -13.08 -51.75 -107.09
CA LYS A 884 -14.21 -51.63 -106.13
C LYS A 884 -13.82 -51.16 -104.71
N PRO A 885 -12.75 -51.65 -104.07
CA PRO A 885 -12.41 -51.27 -102.68
C PRO A 885 -11.96 -49.81 -102.52
N PHE A 886 -11.60 -49.12 -103.60
CA PHE A 886 -11.23 -47.72 -103.55
C PHE A 886 -12.47 -46.81 -103.56
N VAL A 887 -13.49 -47.16 -104.35
CA VAL A 887 -14.77 -46.45 -104.42
C VAL A 887 -15.50 -46.47 -103.08
N ASP A 888 -15.54 -47.63 -102.42
CA ASP A 888 -16.27 -47.80 -101.16
C ASP A 888 -15.72 -46.89 -100.05
N ARG A 889 -14.40 -46.71 -99.99
CA ARG A 889 -13.75 -45.80 -99.03
C ARG A 889 -14.10 -44.33 -99.23
N ILE A 890 -14.24 -43.89 -100.48
CA ILE A 890 -14.62 -42.51 -100.79
C ILE A 890 -16.05 -42.25 -100.32
N CYS A 891 -16.98 -43.17 -100.62
CA CYS A 891 -18.37 -43.07 -100.21
C CYS A 891 -18.55 -43.10 -98.69
N GLU A 892 -17.80 -43.95 -97.97
CA GLU A 892 -17.87 -44.04 -96.52
C GLU A 892 -17.48 -42.71 -95.84
N ARG A 893 -16.41 -42.06 -96.30
CA ARG A 893 -15.97 -40.76 -95.75
C ARG A 893 -16.99 -39.64 -96.02
N ILE A 894 -17.63 -39.67 -97.19
CA ILE A 894 -18.72 -38.73 -97.52
C ILE A 894 -19.89 -38.91 -96.54
N ASP A 895 -20.32 -40.14 -96.29
CA ASP A 895 -21.47 -40.45 -95.43
C ASP A 895 -21.25 -40.03 -93.96
N ILE A 896 -20.02 -40.12 -93.47
CA ILE A 896 -19.66 -39.69 -92.10
C ILE A 896 -19.76 -38.16 -91.98
N LEU A 897 -19.23 -37.43 -92.95
CA LEU A 897 -19.24 -35.97 -92.91
C LEU A 897 -20.67 -35.41 -93.08
N GLN A 898 -21.47 -36.04 -93.93
CA GLN A 898 -22.87 -35.69 -94.10
C GLN A 898 -23.63 -35.81 -92.78
N ARG A 899 -23.52 -36.95 -92.07
CA ARG A 899 -24.19 -37.16 -90.77
C ARG A 899 -23.80 -36.13 -89.72
N LYS A 900 -22.53 -35.72 -89.68
CA LYS A 900 -22.06 -34.67 -88.76
C LYS A 900 -22.67 -33.30 -89.11
N THR A 901 -22.82 -33.00 -90.39
CA THR A 901 -23.41 -31.75 -90.87
C THR A 901 -24.91 -31.69 -90.63
N GLU A 902 -25.63 -32.80 -90.83
CA GLU A 902 -27.06 -32.94 -90.52
C GLU A 902 -27.35 -32.69 -89.04
N LYS A 903 -26.54 -33.28 -88.15
CA LYS A 903 -26.67 -33.06 -86.69
C LYS A 903 -26.46 -31.61 -86.26
N LEU A 904 -25.62 -30.86 -86.97
CA LEU A 904 -25.43 -29.44 -86.67
C LEU A 904 -26.60 -28.58 -87.21
N SER A 905 -27.18 -28.98 -88.33
CA SER A 905 -28.31 -28.29 -88.96
C SER A 905 -29.59 -28.34 -88.11
N THR A 906 -29.77 -29.35 -87.26
CA THR A 906 -30.96 -29.47 -86.40
C THR A 906 -30.94 -28.57 -85.15
N VAL A 907 -29.79 -27.99 -84.80
CA VAL A 907 -29.62 -27.20 -83.55
C VAL A 907 -30.11 -25.76 -83.71
N ILE A 908 -30.21 -25.23 -84.93
CA ILE A 908 -30.79 -23.90 -85.22
C ILE A 908 -31.74 -24.01 -86.41
N SER A 909 -33.01 -24.27 -86.13
CA SER A 909 -34.05 -24.49 -87.15
C SER A 909 -34.85 -23.24 -87.54
N ASN A 910 -34.62 -22.07 -86.94
CA ASN A 910 -35.50 -20.89 -87.10
C ASN A 910 -34.80 -19.57 -87.52
N ASN A 911 -33.58 -19.60 -88.05
CA ASN A 911 -32.98 -18.42 -88.68
C ASN A 911 -32.68 -18.70 -90.16
N ASP A 912 -33.54 -18.17 -91.03
CA ASP A 912 -33.62 -18.37 -92.49
C ASP A 912 -32.43 -17.85 -93.32
N SER A 913 -31.21 -17.75 -92.77
CA SER A 913 -30.09 -17.08 -93.46
C SER A 913 -28.77 -17.85 -93.49
N SER A 914 -28.70 -19.08 -92.96
CA SER A 914 -27.46 -19.88 -93.02
C SER A 914 -27.56 -21.01 -94.04
N SER A 915 -27.30 -20.72 -95.32
CA SER A 915 -27.28 -21.74 -96.39
C SER A 915 -26.15 -22.77 -96.26
N GLY A 916 -25.10 -22.46 -95.48
CA GLY A 916 -23.84 -23.23 -95.42
C GLY A 916 -23.98 -24.74 -95.15
N PRO A 917 -24.65 -25.21 -94.07
CA PRO A 917 -24.76 -26.64 -93.77
C PRO A 917 -25.56 -27.42 -94.80
N SER A 918 -26.69 -26.87 -95.28
CA SER A 918 -27.55 -27.52 -96.28
C SER A 918 -26.86 -27.59 -97.65
N GLU A 919 -26.13 -26.55 -98.02
CA GLU A 919 -25.35 -26.51 -99.27
C GLU A 919 -24.20 -27.52 -99.26
N LEU A 920 -23.53 -27.69 -98.11
CA LEU A 920 -22.50 -28.71 -97.92
C LEU A 920 -23.05 -30.14 -98.02
N ILE A 921 -24.21 -30.41 -97.39
CA ILE A 921 -24.90 -31.71 -97.47
C ILE A 921 -25.27 -32.04 -98.91
N ASN A 922 -25.87 -31.10 -99.64
CA ASN A 922 -26.26 -31.32 -101.04
C ASN A 922 -25.04 -31.64 -101.91
N THR A 923 -23.93 -30.95 -101.69
CA THR A 923 -22.68 -31.17 -102.43
C THR A 923 -22.09 -32.56 -102.16
N LEU A 924 -22.12 -33.00 -100.89
CA LEU A 924 -21.69 -34.34 -100.47
C LEU A 924 -22.50 -35.45 -101.16
N ILE A 925 -23.84 -35.31 -101.17
CA ILE A 925 -24.75 -36.29 -101.79
C ILE A 925 -24.49 -36.40 -103.30
N SER A 926 -24.38 -35.27 -104.01
CA SER A 926 -24.13 -35.28 -105.46
C SER A 926 -22.78 -35.93 -105.80
N ALA A 927 -21.73 -35.68 -105.02
CA ALA A 927 -20.41 -36.24 -105.25
C ALA A 927 -20.40 -37.78 -105.10
N ARG A 928 -21.10 -38.31 -104.08
CA ARG A 928 -21.23 -39.76 -103.86
C ARG A 928 -21.94 -40.47 -105.01
N GLN A 929 -23.07 -39.92 -105.45
CA GLN A 929 -23.86 -40.50 -106.54
C GLN A 929 -23.04 -40.58 -107.84
N LYS A 930 -22.29 -39.51 -108.16
CA LYS A 930 -21.46 -39.45 -109.37
C LYS A 930 -20.41 -40.57 -109.42
N VAL A 931 -19.67 -40.78 -108.33
CA VAL A 931 -18.62 -41.80 -108.22
C VAL A 931 -19.19 -43.20 -108.43
N GLN A 932 -20.34 -43.50 -107.80
CA GLN A 932 -20.95 -44.82 -107.86
C GLN A 932 -21.52 -45.15 -109.26
N LEU A 933 -22.21 -44.18 -109.89
CA LEU A 933 -22.77 -44.33 -111.24
C LEU A 933 -21.70 -44.64 -112.30
N GLN A 934 -20.56 -43.95 -112.26
CA GLN A 934 -19.47 -44.15 -113.23
C GLN A 934 -18.85 -45.55 -113.13
N PHE A 935 -18.74 -46.11 -111.92
CA PHE A 935 -18.24 -47.46 -111.71
C PHE A 935 -19.23 -48.53 -112.22
N GLU A 936 -20.52 -48.40 -111.92
CA GLU A 936 -21.52 -49.40 -112.32
C GLU A 936 -21.78 -49.44 -113.83
N ASP A 937 -21.82 -48.27 -114.49
CA ASP A 937 -22.09 -48.22 -115.93
C ASP A 937 -21.03 -48.96 -116.75
N ARG A 938 -19.77 -48.92 -116.30
CA ARG A 938 -18.65 -49.60 -116.95
C ARG A 938 -18.73 -51.12 -116.81
N LEU A 939 -19.14 -51.61 -115.65
CA LEU A 939 -19.35 -53.04 -115.43
C LEU A 939 -20.44 -53.61 -116.38
N ARG A 940 -21.52 -52.84 -116.60
CA ARG A 940 -22.62 -53.26 -117.51
C ARG A 940 -22.15 -53.43 -118.95
N LEU A 941 -21.26 -52.56 -119.43
CA LEU A 941 -20.66 -52.70 -120.76
C LEU A 941 -19.85 -53.99 -120.88
N ILE A 942 -19.00 -54.27 -119.91
CA ILE A 942 -18.15 -55.47 -119.93
C ILE A 942 -19.02 -56.75 -119.90
N ASN A 943 -20.07 -56.77 -119.08
CA ASN A 943 -21.00 -57.91 -119.05
C ASN A 943 -21.76 -58.12 -120.36
N ALA A 944 -22.16 -57.03 -121.03
CA ALA A 944 -22.82 -57.12 -122.32
C ALA A 944 -21.90 -57.71 -123.41
N GLN A 945 -20.59 -57.40 -123.37
CA GLN A 945 -19.59 -58.01 -124.26
C GLN A 945 -19.54 -59.53 -124.10
N ILE A 946 -19.46 -60.02 -122.85
CA ILE A 946 -19.37 -61.46 -122.56
C ILE A 946 -20.61 -62.20 -123.07
N ILE A 947 -21.81 -61.65 -122.83
CA ILE A 947 -23.08 -62.27 -123.22
C ILE A 947 -23.20 -62.37 -124.74
N PHE A 948 -22.81 -61.32 -125.46
CA PHE A 948 -22.83 -61.31 -126.92
C PHE A 948 -21.96 -62.42 -127.50
N TYR A 949 -20.68 -62.49 -127.11
CA TYR A 949 -19.74 -63.46 -127.66
C TYR A 949 -20.14 -64.92 -127.37
N LYS A 950 -20.66 -65.23 -126.17
CA LYS A 950 -21.18 -66.58 -125.85
C LYS A 950 -22.34 -67.02 -126.76
N SER A 951 -23.16 -66.06 -127.18
CA SER A 951 -24.35 -66.33 -127.97
C SER A 951 -24.03 -66.56 -129.44
N SER A 952 -22.98 -65.88 -129.93
CA SER A 952 -22.45 -66.08 -131.29
C SER A 952 -21.87 -67.48 -131.48
N GLU A 953 -21.17 -68.02 -130.48
CA GLU A 953 -20.65 -69.39 -130.53
C GLU A 953 -21.77 -70.45 -130.56
N GLN A 954 -22.83 -70.29 -129.75
CA GLN A 954 -23.97 -71.23 -129.74
C GLN A 954 -24.71 -71.32 -131.07
N VAL A 955 -24.90 -70.19 -131.76
CA VAL A 955 -25.55 -70.17 -133.09
C VAL A 955 -24.72 -70.95 -134.11
N SER A 956 -23.40 -70.79 -134.07
CA SER A 956 -22.48 -71.48 -134.98
C SER A 956 -22.56 -73.01 -134.79
N GLN A 957 -22.62 -73.49 -133.55
CA GLN A 957 -22.74 -74.92 -133.24
C GLN A 957 -24.07 -75.55 -133.73
N MET A 958 -25.18 -74.80 -133.68
CA MET A 958 -26.48 -75.30 -134.15
C MET A 958 -26.55 -75.40 -135.68
N LEU A 959 -25.87 -74.50 -136.40
CA LEU A 959 -25.77 -74.53 -137.86
C LEU A 959 -25.09 -75.82 -138.34
N ASP A 960 -23.97 -76.18 -137.72
CA ASP A 960 -23.19 -77.39 -138.05
C ASP A 960 -23.99 -78.69 -137.85
N THR A 961 -24.96 -78.67 -136.92
CA THR A 961 -25.79 -79.83 -136.58
C THR A 961 -26.90 -80.04 -137.62
N LEU A 962 -27.55 -78.96 -138.06
CA LEU A 962 -28.59 -78.96 -139.09
C LEU A 962 -28.08 -79.38 -140.47
N GLU A 963 -26.89 -78.92 -140.84
CA GLU A 963 -26.28 -79.22 -142.14
C GLU A 963 -26.01 -80.73 -142.30
N ARG A 964 -25.76 -81.43 -141.19
CA ARG A 964 -25.53 -82.88 -141.14
C ARG A 964 -26.79 -83.70 -141.39
N GLU A 965 -27.95 -83.24 -140.92
CA GLU A 965 -29.20 -84.01 -141.01
C GLU A 965 -29.90 -83.90 -142.38
N TYR A 966 -29.93 -82.71 -142.98
CA TYR A 966 -30.62 -82.48 -144.25
C TYR A 966 -30.05 -83.31 -145.42
N ARG A 967 -28.76 -83.67 -145.39
CA ARG A 967 -28.12 -84.48 -146.45
C ARG A 967 -28.60 -85.93 -146.52
N THR A 968 -29.16 -86.50 -145.45
CA THR A 968 -29.47 -87.94 -145.42
C THR A 968 -30.88 -88.30 -145.91
N ASN A 969 -31.79 -87.33 -146.04
CA ASN A 969 -33.16 -87.60 -146.45
C ASN A 969 -33.35 -87.95 -147.94
N GLU A 970 -32.37 -87.65 -148.80
CA GLU A 970 -32.48 -87.92 -150.24
C GLU A 970 -32.49 -89.42 -150.58
N GLU A 971 -31.88 -90.29 -149.77
CA GLU A 971 -31.75 -91.73 -150.10
C GLU A 971 -33.00 -92.57 -149.79
N ILE A 972 -33.92 -92.05 -148.98
CA ILE A 972 -35.11 -92.81 -148.54
C ILE A 972 -36.10 -93.00 -149.71
N HIS A 973 -36.09 -92.09 -150.68
CA HIS A 973 -37.10 -92.03 -151.73
C HIS A 973 -37.07 -93.20 -152.74
N GLU A 974 -35.94 -93.87 -152.92
CA GLU A 974 -35.76 -94.87 -153.98
C GLU A 974 -36.12 -96.31 -153.57
N LYS A 975 -36.04 -96.64 -152.28
CA LYS A 975 -36.30 -98.01 -151.80
C LYS A 975 -37.74 -98.27 -151.36
N LEU A 976 -38.51 -97.22 -151.11
CA LEU A 976 -39.92 -97.32 -150.77
C LEU A 976 -40.73 -98.08 -151.84
N LYS A 977 -40.25 -98.19 -153.09
CA LYS A 977 -40.91 -98.93 -154.18
C LYS A 977 -41.08 -100.44 -153.97
N ILE A 978 -40.34 -101.06 -153.06
CA ILE A 978 -40.42 -102.51 -152.80
C ILE A 978 -41.50 -102.82 -151.74
N TYR A 979 -42.00 -101.77 -151.08
CA TYR A 979 -42.94 -101.90 -150.00
C TYR A 979 -44.36 -101.65 -150.50
N ASN A 980 -45.34 -102.27 -149.84
CA ASN A 980 -46.75 -102.01 -150.16
C ASN A 980 -47.17 -100.67 -149.54
N ASP A 981 -48.27 -100.09 -150.04
CA ASP A 981 -48.64 -98.69 -149.75
C ASP A 981 -48.75 -98.34 -148.25
N ASP A 982 -49.12 -99.29 -147.38
CA ASP A 982 -49.23 -99.02 -145.94
C ASP A 982 -47.86 -98.85 -145.25
N GLU A 983 -46.80 -99.46 -145.77
CA GLU A 983 -45.46 -99.34 -145.19
C GLU A 983 -44.75 -98.05 -145.62
N ILE A 984 -45.14 -97.48 -146.77
CA ILE A 984 -44.53 -96.25 -147.30
C ILE A 984 -45.00 -95.00 -146.54
N GLN A 985 -46.29 -94.92 -146.20
CA GLN A 985 -46.83 -93.72 -145.54
C GLN A 985 -46.28 -93.51 -144.14
N LYS A 986 -45.98 -94.59 -143.40
CA LYS A 986 -45.53 -94.47 -142.02
C LYS A 986 -44.11 -93.88 -141.92
N ILE A 987 -43.23 -94.20 -142.86
CA ILE A 987 -41.83 -93.75 -142.84
C ILE A 987 -41.70 -92.27 -143.20
N LEU A 988 -42.55 -91.75 -144.10
CA LEU A 988 -42.50 -90.35 -144.52
C LEU A 988 -43.06 -89.37 -143.46
N ALA A 989 -44.03 -89.80 -142.66
CA ALA A 989 -44.63 -88.95 -141.62
C ALA A 989 -43.65 -88.64 -140.49
N ASP A 990 -42.98 -89.67 -139.94
CA ASP A 990 -42.05 -89.49 -138.81
C ASP A 990 -40.85 -88.59 -139.16
N ARG A 991 -40.46 -88.51 -140.44
CA ARG A 991 -39.27 -87.77 -140.85
C ARG A 991 -39.52 -86.29 -141.16
N LEU A 992 -40.72 -85.95 -141.62
CA LEU A 992 -41.13 -84.57 -141.87
C LEU A 992 -41.26 -83.77 -140.57
N GLU A 993 -41.79 -84.41 -139.52
CA GLU A 993 -41.90 -83.79 -138.20
C GLU A 993 -40.52 -83.46 -137.61
N GLN A 994 -39.55 -84.36 -137.77
CA GLN A 994 -38.21 -84.16 -137.23
C GLN A 994 -37.42 -83.02 -137.91
N LEU A 995 -37.61 -82.78 -139.21
CA LEU A 995 -36.91 -81.68 -139.92
C LEU A 995 -37.44 -80.29 -139.54
N ASP A 996 -38.75 -80.16 -139.30
CA ASP A 996 -39.36 -78.86 -139.04
C ASP A 996 -38.99 -78.34 -137.64
N GLU A 997 -38.89 -79.23 -136.64
CA GLU A 997 -38.42 -78.87 -135.29
C GLU A 997 -36.98 -78.31 -135.29
N ASN A 998 -36.09 -78.91 -136.09
CA ASN A 998 -34.69 -78.51 -136.12
C ASN A 998 -34.50 -77.14 -136.81
N LYS A 999 -35.23 -76.87 -137.89
CA LYS A 999 -35.26 -75.56 -138.56
C LYS A 999 -35.74 -74.44 -137.62
N HIS A 1000 -36.80 -74.71 -136.86
CA HIS A 1000 -37.35 -73.73 -135.91
C HIS A 1000 -36.37 -73.37 -134.79
N SER A 1001 -35.58 -74.33 -134.32
CA SER A 1001 -34.63 -74.14 -133.23
C SER A 1001 -33.45 -73.23 -133.62
N PHE A 1002 -32.91 -73.36 -134.83
CA PHE A 1002 -31.80 -72.52 -135.31
C PHE A 1002 -32.19 -71.07 -135.60
N LEU A 1003 -33.37 -70.84 -136.19
CA LEU A 1003 -33.87 -69.48 -136.42
C LEU A 1003 -34.07 -68.72 -135.09
N ARG A 1004 -34.52 -69.43 -134.05
CA ARG A 1004 -34.59 -68.87 -132.69
C ARG A 1004 -33.23 -68.45 -132.17
N ALA A 1005 -32.21 -69.30 -132.32
CA ALA A 1005 -30.86 -69.00 -131.85
C ALA A 1005 -30.26 -67.76 -132.53
N CYS A 1006 -30.39 -67.62 -133.85
CA CYS A 1006 -29.93 -66.44 -134.60
C CYS A 1006 -30.60 -65.14 -134.13
N THR A 1007 -31.90 -65.20 -133.86
CA THR A 1007 -32.68 -64.05 -133.38
C THR A 1007 -32.17 -63.58 -132.02
N VAL A 1008 -31.86 -64.51 -131.12
CA VAL A 1008 -31.31 -64.23 -129.79
C VAL A 1008 -29.90 -63.64 -129.86
N ALA A 1009 -29.03 -64.14 -130.75
CA ALA A 1009 -27.69 -63.59 -130.91
C ALA A 1009 -27.71 -62.14 -131.42
N ARG A 1010 -28.61 -61.81 -132.36
CA ARG A 1010 -28.79 -60.44 -132.86
C ARG A 1010 -29.24 -59.47 -131.77
N GLN A 1011 -30.25 -59.84 -130.98
CA GLN A 1011 -30.72 -59.02 -129.85
C GLN A 1011 -29.61 -58.73 -128.83
N LYS A 1012 -28.73 -59.70 -128.58
CA LYS A 1012 -27.62 -59.55 -127.63
C LYS A 1012 -26.49 -58.66 -128.19
N SER A 1013 -26.29 -58.63 -129.50
CA SER A 1013 -25.37 -57.69 -130.18
C SER A 1013 -25.82 -56.24 -130.01
N ASP A 1014 -27.11 -55.98 -130.25
CA ASP A 1014 -27.70 -54.64 -130.12
C ASP A 1014 -27.57 -54.10 -128.69
N LEU A 1015 -27.72 -54.99 -127.69
CA LEU A 1015 -27.54 -54.65 -126.28
C LEU A 1015 -26.09 -54.27 -125.94
N PHE A 1016 -25.11 -55.03 -126.47
CA PHE A 1016 -23.69 -54.69 -126.33
C PHE A 1016 -23.38 -53.31 -126.94
N HIS A 1017 -23.86 -53.04 -128.15
CA HIS A 1017 -23.66 -51.75 -128.81
C HIS A 1017 -24.21 -50.57 -127.99
N LYS A 1018 -25.41 -50.73 -127.40
CA LYS A 1018 -26.04 -49.69 -126.56
C LYS A 1018 -25.21 -49.31 -125.33
N TYR A 1019 -24.62 -50.29 -124.65
CA TYR A 1019 -23.80 -50.01 -123.46
C TYR A 1019 -22.42 -49.42 -123.80
N ALA A 1020 -21.89 -49.71 -125.00
CA ALA A 1020 -20.63 -49.14 -125.47
C ALA A 1020 -20.76 -47.63 -125.69
N LEU A 1021 -21.85 -47.20 -126.32
CA LEU A 1021 -22.17 -45.78 -126.55
C LEU A 1021 -22.42 -45.02 -125.24
N ARG A 1022 -23.15 -45.62 -124.29
CA ARG A 1022 -23.45 -44.98 -122.99
C ARG A 1022 -22.20 -44.71 -122.15
N ASN A 1023 -21.24 -45.64 -122.13
CA ASN A 1023 -19.99 -45.45 -121.40
C ASN A 1023 -19.07 -44.42 -122.05
N ALA A 1024 -19.04 -44.37 -123.38
CA ALA A 1024 -18.28 -43.35 -124.11
C ALA A 1024 -18.83 -41.93 -123.89
N ALA A 1025 -20.15 -41.79 -123.69
CA ALA A 1025 -20.79 -40.51 -123.37
C ALA A 1025 -20.42 -39.95 -121.98
N ASN A 1026 -20.02 -40.81 -121.04
CA ASN A 1026 -19.63 -40.42 -119.69
C ASN A 1026 -18.15 -39.96 -119.59
N LEU A 1027 -17.43 -39.90 -120.70
CA LEU A 1027 -16.05 -39.43 -120.76
C LEU A 1027 -15.96 -37.93 -121.03
N ILE A 1028 -14.88 -37.35 -120.53
CA ILE A 1028 -14.50 -35.97 -120.83
C ILE A 1028 -14.12 -35.93 -122.33
N LYS A 1029 -14.96 -35.28 -123.16
CA LYS A 1029 -14.90 -35.20 -124.64
C LYS A 1029 -15.37 -36.48 -125.38
N PRO A 1030 -16.68 -36.76 -125.36
CA PRO A 1030 -17.23 -38.01 -125.90
C PRO A 1030 -17.11 -38.16 -127.43
N GLU A 1031 -17.11 -37.05 -128.19
CA GLU A 1031 -17.10 -37.06 -129.65
C GLU A 1031 -15.84 -37.68 -130.28
N ALA A 1032 -14.69 -37.60 -129.61
CA ALA A 1032 -13.42 -38.11 -130.10
C ALA A 1032 -13.36 -39.65 -130.14
N TYR A 1033 -14.15 -40.31 -129.29
CA TYR A 1033 -14.10 -41.77 -129.10
C TYR A 1033 -15.28 -42.50 -129.73
N LEU A 1034 -16.43 -41.84 -129.90
CA LEU A 1034 -17.67 -42.47 -130.40
C LEU A 1034 -17.59 -42.92 -131.87
N LYS A 1035 -17.04 -42.09 -132.77
CA LYS A 1035 -17.03 -42.37 -134.23
C LYS A 1035 -16.20 -43.60 -134.64
N PRO A 1036 -14.95 -43.79 -134.17
CA PRO A 1036 -14.17 -45.00 -134.49
C PRO A 1036 -14.81 -46.28 -133.94
N LEU A 1037 -15.48 -46.16 -132.80
CA LEU A 1037 -16.13 -47.27 -132.12
C LEU A 1037 -17.34 -47.81 -132.90
N GLU A 1038 -18.19 -46.92 -133.42
CA GLU A 1038 -19.34 -47.30 -134.24
C GLU A 1038 -18.94 -48.02 -135.53
N GLN A 1039 -17.85 -47.59 -136.19
CA GLN A 1039 -17.36 -48.26 -137.40
C GLN A 1039 -16.87 -49.69 -137.10
N LYS A 1040 -16.15 -49.87 -135.99
CA LYS A 1040 -15.58 -51.16 -135.60
C LYS A 1040 -16.65 -52.17 -135.15
N ILE A 1041 -17.74 -51.69 -134.56
CA ILE A 1041 -18.88 -52.54 -134.18
C ILE A 1041 -19.74 -52.90 -135.41
N LYS A 1042 -19.82 -52.05 -136.44
CA LYS A 1042 -20.55 -52.38 -137.67
C LYS A 1042 -19.81 -53.34 -138.61
N SER A 1043 -18.47 -53.45 -138.51
CA SER A 1043 -17.68 -54.35 -139.34
C SER A 1043 -17.63 -55.79 -138.82
N ASN A 1044 -17.88 -55.98 -137.52
CA ASN A 1044 -17.99 -57.26 -136.84
C ASN A 1044 -19.46 -57.67 -136.74
#